data_AF-T1JNF8-F1
#
_entry.id   AF-T1JNF8-F1
#
_cell.length_a   1.000
_cell.length_b   1.000
_cell.length_c   1.000
_cell.angle_alpha   90.00
_cell.angle_beta   90.00
_cell.angle_gamma   90.00
#
_symmetry.space_group_name_H-M   'P 1'
#
loop_
_entity.id
_entity.type
_entity.pdbx_description
1 polymer ?
#
loop_
_entity_poly.entity_id
_entity_poly.type
_entity_poly.pdbx_seq_one_letter_code
_entity_poly.pdbx_strand_id
1 'polypeptide(L)'
;MADKKESSEQDDVSFLRTDDMVCLQCTGTGERVCLAAEGFGNRHCFLENIADKNSPPDLSTCVLVIEQALSVRALQEMVTAAGSESDSSATVETVMDVSFQLTVACHFVTRPLLDHQTQTECNLTMNFLIIIPFQNQGTASGHRTLLYGHAVLLRHQNSGMYLACLSTSSSNDKLAFDVGLQEHCQGEACWWTIHPASKQRSEGEKVRVGDDLILVSVATERYLHTAKENEVAVVNASFHVTHWSVYPFGTGASRMKSVGFVFGGEVLRFFHGGDECLTIPATWTEQPGQNIVVYEGGAVVNQARSLWRLELARTKWFGGYINWRHPLRIRHITTGQYLSLGENNEIYLVHRDQATVEATTFCLKHTKDDIKGQKDALDDKDIEVLGQPLIKYGDTTVFLQHCATKLWLSYKSFETKKKGVGKVEEKQAILSEEGKMDDGIEFSRAQVEESRTARVIRKCGALFDKFIEGLDNLQEGGDQGGDIFRQLNLSEMVMLLEDLINYFAQPEDDIEHEEKQNKLRALRNRQDLFQEEGILNLILDAIDKINVITSQGYLVALAGGEAAAVIKGNHTNCAQFAQSHRLNWLFSRLGSQSTGEGTGMLDVLHCVLIDSPEALNMMQEEHIKVIISLLEKHGRDPKVLNVLNSLCVGNGVAVRSSQKNICDNLLPGKNLLLQTQLVDHVASMRPLIFVGKVESSVMYRKWYFEATLDHIEMVTHLVPHLRIGWANTIGYTPFPGGGEKWGGNGVGDDLYSFGFDGANLWAGGISNKVRDVSPPYIKKGDIIGCAIDLDAAMITFTINGHRVLGCFSGFNTDGMFFPVISTSAKLSCRFLMGGDHGKLKFGPIGEFSPLVECLLPSQQLAIEPCYNFGELSKGVLAGPSLLQDYTAFVPIPVDTAGVALPNHIENIREKLAENIHELWAMNKIDAGWSFGEKRDDYKKKHPCLTSFEKLPMAEKRYDNTLAIQTLKTVLALGYHITVDKPPSRIKTLRLHNEPYLQPNGYKPAPLDLSAITLSAKMEELVDHLAENTHNMWAKERVQQGWTYGLNEDNENKRSPHLVPYSKVDDAIKKANRDTASETVRTLIAYGYNLDPPTGEAAESTLPGKPETLTKESSRTFRAEKTYAVSEDKWYFEFEVLTAGPMKVGWARVSMTPGVEVGSDENSWAFDGYNLHAV
;
A
#
# COMPACT_ATOMS: atom_id res chain seq x y z
N MET A 1 32.45 29.50 -61.86
CA MET A 1 31.84 29.19 -60.54
C MET A 1 30.31 29.05 -60.61
N ALA A 2 29.63 29.44 -61.70
CA ALA A 2 28.20 29.16 -61.91
C ALA A 2 27.92 27.69 -62.28
N ASP A 3 28.71 27.09 -63.19
CA ASP A 3 28.51 25.69 -63.64
C ASP A 3 28.70 24.61 -62.57
N LYS A 4 29.38 24.92 -61.45
CA LYS A 4 29.53 23.99 -60.31
C LYS A 4 28.36 24.01 -59.33
N LYS A 5 27.48 25.02 -59.38
CA LYS A 5 26.27 25.10 -58.55
C LYS A 5 25.11 24.33 -59.17
N GLU A 6 24.95 24.37 -60.50
CA GLU A 6 23.91 23.61 -61.20
C GLU A 6 24.12 22.09 -61.07
N SER A 7 25.37 21.61 -61.10
CA SER A 7 25.64 20.17 -60.95
C SER A 7 25.34 19.63 -59.55
N SER A 8 25.46 20.45 -58.49
CA SER A 8 25.14 20.02 -57.12
C SER A 8 23.64 19.97 -56.83
N GLU A 9 22.84 20.85 -57.45
CA GLU A 9 21.37 20.84 -57.29
C GLU A 9 20.73 19.67 -58.04
N GLN A 10 21.31 19.24 -59.17
CA GLN A 10 20.80 18.10 -59.94
C GLN A 10 21.06 16.75 -59.24
N ASP A 11 22.17 16.61 -58.50
CA ASP A 11 22.47 15.46 -57.64
C ASP A 11 21.60 15.41 -56.37
N ASP A 12 21.10 16.55 -55.89
CA ASP A 12 20.19 16.67 -54.73
C ASP A 12 18.74 16.21 -55.06
N VAL A 13 18.37 16.15 -56.34
CA VAL A 13 17.01 15.78 -56.80
C VAL A 13 16.97 14.37 -57.41
N SER A 14 18.13 13.75 -57.66
CA SER A 14 18.25 12.46 -58.37
C SER A 14 18.32 11.22 -57.46
N PHE A 15 18.73 11.38 -56.19
CA PHE A 15 18.93 10.28 -55.24
C PHE A 15 18.25 10.58 -53.90
N LEU A 16 17.77 9.53 -53.23
CA LEU A 16 17.16 9.66 -51.89
C LEU A 16 18.21 9.87 -50.81
N ARG A 17 17.92 10.74 -49.85
CA ARG A 17 18.79 11.02 -48.71
C ARG A 17 18.04 11.01 -47.38
N THR A 18 18.79 10.96 -46.28
CA THR A 18 18.23 11.27 -44.95
C THR A 18 17.66 12.69 -44.94
N ASP A 19 16.63 12.91 -44.13
CA ASP A 19 15.79 14.11 -44.03
C ASP A 19 14.88 14.41 -45.23
N ASP A 20 14.87 13.58 -46.27
CA ASP A 20 13.90 13.71 -47.36
C ASP A 20 12.51 13.21 -46.94
N MET A 21 11.48 13.90 -47.45
CA MET A 21 10.08 13.53 -47.28
C MET A 21 9.64 12.72 -48.49
N VAL A 22 9.12 11.53 -48.24
CA VAL A 22 8.77 10.55 -49.26
C VAL A 22 7.41 9.94 -49.00
N CYS A 23 6.81 9.42 -50.07
CA CYS A 23 5.57 8.65 -50.05
C CYS A 23 5.83 7.27 -50.66
N LEU A 24 5.30 6.22 -50.03
CA LEU A 24 5.40 4.85 -50.52
C LEU A 24 4.16 4.50 -51.33
N GLN A 25 4.33 4.26 -52.62
CA GLN A 25 3.24 3.93 -53.54
C GLN A 25 3.32 2.46 -54.00
N CYS A 26 2.17 1.86 -54.23
CA CYS A 26 2.03 0.49 -54.67
C CYS A 26 0.88 0.37 -55.69
N THR A 27 0.96 -0.60 -56.60
CA THR A 27 -0.12 -0.98 -57.53
C THR A 27 -0.61 -2.42 -57.35
N GLY A 28 -0.20 -3.07 -56.25
CA GLY A 28 -0.42 -4.51 -56.00
C GLY A 28 -1.88 -4.91 -55.79
N THR A 29 -2.78 -3.96 -55.51
CA THR A 29 -4.22 -4.20 -55.29
C THR A 29 -5.07 -3.98 -56.56
N GLY A 30 -4.45 -3.65 -57.70
CA GLY A 30 -5.11 -3.33 -58.96
C GLY A 30 -5.36 -1.82 -59.17
N GLU A 31 -5.19 -1.01 -58.12
CA GLU A 31 -5.26 0.45 -58.17
C GLU A 31 -3.99 1.08 -57.63
N ARG A 32 -3.69 2.32 -58.03
CA ARG A 32 -2.52 3.05 -57.52
C ARG A 32 -2.85 3.63 -56.14
N VAL A 33 -2.20 3.10 -55.12
CA VAL A 33 -2.41 3.44 -53.70
C VAL A 33 -1.14 3.94 -53.04
N CYS A 34 -1.29 4.69 -51.96
CA CYS A 34 -0.20 5.20 -51.13
C CYS A 34 -0.35 4.71 -49.68
N LEU A 35 0.75 4.37 -49.02
CA LEU A 35 0.74 4.05 -47.59
C LEU A 35 0.41 5.31 -46.78
N ALA A 36 -0.56 5.19 -45.88
CA ALA A 36 -1.05 6.28 -45.04
C ALA A 36 -1.21 5.83 -43.59
N ALA A 37 -1.08 6.77 -42.65
CA ALA A 37 -1.38 6.54 -41.24
C ALA A 37 -1.90 7.82 -40.58
N GLU A 38 -2.80 7.66 -39.59
CA GLU A 38 -3.32 8.80 -38.83
C GLU A 38 -2.40 9.12 -37.63
N GLY A 39 -1.99 8.08 -36.90
CA GLY A 39 -1.23 8.17 -35.66
C GLY A 39 -2.15 8.40 -34.47
N PHE A 40 -2.62 9.64 -34.30
CA PHE A 40 -3.47 10.03 -33.17
C PHE A 40 -4.85 9.33 -33.25
N GLY A 41 -5.23 8.60 -32.20
CA GLY A 41 -6.45 7.78 -32.12
C GLY A 41 -6.41 6.49 -32.96
N ASN A 42 -5.49 6.33 -33.92
CA ASN A 42 -5.35 5.11 -34.70
C ASN A 42 -3.88 4.87 -35.11
N ARG A 43 -3.29 3.79 -34.56
CA ARG A 43 -1.89 3.41 -34.81
C ARG A 43 -1.71 2.52 -36.05
N HIS A 44 -2.76 1.97 -36.64
CA HIS A 44 -2.65 1.11 -37.83
C HIS A 44 -2.45 1.92 -39.11
N CYS A 45 -1.67 1.37 -40.04
CA CYS A 45 -1.55 1.93 -41.39
C CYS A 45 -2.71 1.48 -42.29
N PHE A 46 -3.09 2.33 -43.23
CA PHE A 46 -4.10 2.05 -44.26
C PHE A 46 -3.61 2.51 -45.64
N LEU A 47 -4.39 2.27 -46.69
CA LEU A 47 -4.06 2.63 -48.06
C LEU A 47 -4.93 3.76 -48.58
N GLU A 48 -4.30 4.84 -49.00
CA GLU A 48 -4.94 6.00 -49.60
C GLU A 48 -4.96 5.85 -51.12
N ASN A 49 -6.14 6.00 -51.73
CA ASN A 49 -6.29 5.91 -53.18
C ASN A 49 -5.82 7.20 -53.86
N ILE A 50 -4.89 7.07 -54.81
CA ILE A 50 -4.32 8.19 -55.58
C ILE A 50 -4.56 8.03 -57.10
N ALA A 51 -5.38 7.07 -57.51
CA ALA A 51 -5.72 6.82 -58.91
C ALA A 51 -6.82 7.74 -59.43
N ASP A 52 -7.79 8.09 -58.58
CA ASP A 52 -8.88 8.98 -58.96
C ASP A 52 -8.37 10.44 -59.12
N LYS A 53 -8.68 11.05 -60.26
CA LYS A 53 -8.34 12.45 -60.55
C LYS A 53 -9.41 13.42 -60.03
N ASN A 54 -10.64 12.94 -59.83
CA ASN A 54 -11.77 13.78 -59.45
C ASN A 54 -11.81 14.02 -57.94
N SER A 55 -11.45 13.03 -57.13
CA SER A 55 -11.30 13.16 -55.68
C SER A 55 -9.85 13.49 -55.28
N PRO A 56 -9.58 14.58 -54.52
CA PRO A 56 -8.25 14.88 -54.01
C PRO A 56 -7.77 13.81 -53.00
N PRO A 57 -6.58 13.22 -53.17
CA PRO A 57 -6.01 12.32 -52.17
C PRO A 57 -5.53 13.09 -50.92
N ASP A 58 -5.70 12.51 -49.73
CA ASP A 58 -5.16 13.10 -48.49
C ASP A 58 -3.67 12.75 -48.31
N LEU A 59 -2.83 13.35 -49.15
CA LEU A 59 -1.39 13.08 -49.14
C LEU A 59 -0.70 13.46 -47.83
N SER A 60 -1.35 14.25 -46.97
CA SER A 60 -0.74 14.67 -45.70
C SER A 60 -0.52 13.52 -44.73
N THR A 61 -1.38 12.50 -44.76
CA THR A 61 -1.26 11.27 -43.94
C THR A 61 -0.28 10.26 -44.52
N CYS A 62 0.21 10.51 -45.74
CA CYS A 62 1.05 9.61 -46.50
C CYS A 62 2.55 9.96 -46.42
N VAL A 63 2.92 11.04 -45.73
CA VAL A 63 4.29 11.55 -45.75
C VAL A 63 5.15 10.92 -44.66
N LEU A 64 6.21 10.24 -45.10
CA LEU A 64 7.25 9.67 -44.26
C LEU A 64 8.55 10.44 -44.44
N VAL A 65 9.27 10.65 -43.34
CA VAL A 65 10.61 11.27 -43.32
C VAL A 65 11.64 10.17 -43.09
N ILE A 66 12.67 10.14 -43.92
CA ILE A 66 13.80 9.23 -43.75
C ILE A 66 14.72 9.80 -42.67
N GLU A 67 14.54 9.40 -41.42
CA GLU A 67 15.25 10.01 -40.29
C GLU A 67 16.68 9.48 -40.15
N GLN A 68 16.85 8.17 -40.30
CA GLN A 68 18.16 7.52 -40.24
C GLN A 68 18.29 6.42 -41.29
N ALA A 69 19.52 6.22 -41.74
CA ALA A 69 19.91 5.13 -42.62
C ALA A 69 21.27 4.58 -42.16
N LEU A 70 21.29 3.31 -41.76
CA LEU A 70 22.45 2.63 -41.19
C LEU A 70 22.72 1.31 -41.92
N SER A 71 23.97 0.86 -41.91
CA SER A 71 24.25 -0.54 -42.27
C SER A 71 23.69 -1.47 -41.20
N VAL A 72 23.28 -2.68 -41.57
CA VAL A 72 22.71 -3.67 -40.62
C VAL A 72 23.64 -3.94 -39.43
N ARG A 73 24.96 -3.94 -39.65
CA ARG A 73 25.96 -4.10 -38.57
C ARG A 73 25.96 -2.93 -37.59
N ALA A 74 25.93 -1.70 -38.11
CA ALA A 74 25.88 -0.50 -37.28
C ALA A 74 24.57 -0.43 -36.48
N LEU A 75 23.45 -0.89 -37.06
CA LEU A 75 22.19 -1.02 -36.34
C LEU A 75 22.31 -2.03 -35.20
N GLN A 76 22.89 -3.20 -35.43
CA GLN A 76 23.06 -4.23 -34.41
C GLN A 76 23.96 -3.74 -33.25
N GLU A 77 25.04 -3.01 -33.56
CA GLU A 77 25.89 -2.36 -32.55
C GLU A 77 25.12 -1.31 -31.73
N MET A 78 24.27 -0.52 -32.38
CA MET A 78 23.43 0.48 -31.71
C MET A 78 22.37 -0.15 -30.81
N VAL A 79 21.70 -1.21 -31.27
CA VAL A 79 20.67 -1.92 -30.50
C VAL A 79 21.29 -2.66 -29.31
N THR A 80 22.46 -3.29 -29.48
CA THR A 80 23.18 -3.96 -28.38
C THR A 80 23.72 -2.97 -27.34
N ALA A 81 24.19 -1.80 -27.76
CA ALA A 81 24.56 -0.73 -26.83
C ALA A 81 23.33 -0.26 -26.02
N ALA A 82 22.19 -0.03 -26.67
CA ALA A 82 20.96 0.38 -26.00
C ALA A 82 20.39 -0.69 -25.04
N GLY A 83 20.53 -1.99 -25.37
CA GLY A 83 20.10 -3.08 -24.50
C GLY A 83 20.96 -3.29 -23.24
N SER A 84 22.20 -2.80 -23.24
CA SER A 84 23.09 -2.88 -22.07
C SER A 84 22.83 -1.82 -21.00
N GLU A 85 22.20 -0.70 -21.37
CA GLU A 85 21.79 0.36 -20.44
C GLU A 85 20.52 0.00 -19.66
N SER A 86 19.68 -0.94 -20.14
CA SER A 86 18.48 -1.37 -19.43
C SER A 86 18.72 -2.40 -18.31
N ASP A 87 19.92 -3.01 -18.24
CA ASP A 87 20.24 -4.10 -17.31
C ASP A 87 21.34 -3.76 -16.28
N SER A 88 21.77 -2.49 -16.20
CA SER A 88 22.77 -2.08 -15.21
C SER A 88 22.49 -0.69 -14.61
N SER A 89 21.92 -0.69 -13.40
CA SER A 89 21.99 0.44 -12.46
C SER A 89 23.37 0.55 -11.79
N ALA A 90 24.45 0.34 -12.53
CA ALA A 90 25.83 0.43 -12.04
C ALA A 90 26.63 1.36 -12.94
N THR A 91 26.80 2.60 -12.49
CA THR A 91 27.67 3.61 -13.09
C THR A 91 29.13 3.12 -13.13
N VAL A 92 29.71 3.02 -14.33
CA VAL A 92 31.16 2.91 -14.51
C VAL A 92 31.68 4.30 -14.90
N GLU A 93 32.23 5.02 -13.93
CA GLU A 93 32.92 6.30 -14.14
C GLU A 93 34.33 6.07 -14.69
N THR A 94 34.69 6.77 -15.78
CA THR A 94 36.08 6.93 -16.20
C THR A 94 36.47 8.40 -16.06
N VAL A 95 37.40 8.69 -15.14
CA VAL A 95 37.84 10.04 -14.75
C VAL A 95 38.93 10.56 -15.70
N MET A 96 38.75 11.77 -16.25
CA MET A 96 39.86 12.62 -16.71
C MET A 96 39.87 13.92 -15.90
N ASP A 97 41.01 14.21 -15.30
CA ASP A 97 41.19 15.22 -14.24
C ASP A 97 41.77 16.52 -14.83
N VAL A 98 41.05 17.65 -14.73
CA VAL A 98 41.57 18.99 -15.03
C VAL A 98 41.04 19.98 -14.00
N SER A 99 41.95 20.60 -13.23
CA SER A 99 41.63 21.49 -12.11
C SER A 99 41.97 22.97 -12.40
N PHE A 100 41.07 23.89 -12.03
CA PHE A 100 41.31 25.34 -11.97
C PHE A 100 40.78 25.93 -10.65
N GLN A 101 41.52 26.85 -10.04
CA GLN A 101 41.16 27.53 -8.78
C GLN A 101 40.48 28.88 -9.05
N LEU A 102 39.34 29.14 -8.40
CA LEU A 102 38.74 30.47 -8.29
C LEU A 102 38.29 30.72 -6.84
N THR A 103 38.60 31.90 -6.29
CA THR A 103 38.27 32.30 -4.91
C THR A 103 37.09 33.28 -4.92
N VAL A 104 36.00 32.96 -4.22
CA VAL A 104 34.85 33.88 -4.02
C VAL A 104 34.53 33.96 -2.53
N ALA A 105 34.43 35.19 -2.00
CA ALA A 105 34.07 35.48 -0.62
C ALA A 105 32.57 35.81 -0.52
N CYS A 106 31.81 35.04 0.27
CA CYS A 106 30.41 35.34 0.59
C CYS A 106 30.27 35.75 2.07
N HIS A 107 29.63 36.90 2.32
CA HIS A 107 29.23 37.36 3.65
C HIS A 107 27.78 36.93 3.94
N PHE A 108 27.56 36.14 4.98
CA PHE A 108 26.23 35.94 5.57
C PHE A 108 26.18 36.56 6.96
N VAL A 109 25.18 37.43 7.18
CA VAL A 109 24.90 38.10 8.45
C VAL A 109 23.73 37.39 9.13
N THR A 110 23.99 36.74 10.26
CA THR A 110 22.96 36.42 11.27
C THR A 110 23.54 36.66 12.67
N ARG A 111 22.80 37.40 13.51
CA ARG A 111 23.16 37.76 14.89
C ARG A 111 22.88 36.60 15.88
N PRO A 112 23.57 36.54 17.03
CA PRO A 112 23.80 35.31 17.80
C PRO A 112 22.97 35.19 19.08
N LEU A 113 22.81 33.96 19.58
CA LEU A 113 22.59 33.65 21.00
C LEU A 113 23.52 32.48 21.40
N LEU A 114 24.38 32.76 22.38
CA LEU A 114 25.22 31.89 23.20
C LEU A 114 26.57 31.38 22.65
N ASP A 115 27.54 31.40 23.58
CA ASP A 115 29.00 31.40 23.45
C ASP A 115 29.65 30.11 22.91
N HIS A 116 30.55 30.25 21.93
CA HIS A 116 32.00 29.97 22.04
C HIS A 116 32.64 30.11 20.65
N GLN A 117 33.64 31.00 20.52
CA GLN A 117 34.41 31.20 19.28
C GLN A 117 35.51 30.14 19.14
N THR A 118 35.41 29.31 18.10
CA THR A 118 36.55 28.65 17.47
C THR A 118 36.48 28.92 15.97
N GLN A 119 37.42 29.72 15.46
CA GLN A 119 37.65 29.88 14.03
C GLN A 119 38.35 28.63 13.48
N THR A 120 37.65 27.88 12.63
CA THR A 120 38.25 26.88 11.75
C THR A 120 38.14 27.37 10.32
N GLU A 121 39.27 27.62 9.67
CA GLU A 121 39.35 27.83 8.23
C GLU A 121 39.01 26.51 7.51
N CYS A 122 37.83 26.44 6.90
CA CYS A 122 37.49 25.34 5.99
C CYS A 122 37.91 25.73 4.56
N ASN A 123 39.02 25.18 4.08
CA ASN A 123 39.33 25.16 2.64
C ASN A 123 38.36 24.18 1.96
N LEU A 124 37.29 24.69 1.35
CA LEU A 124 36.43 23.93 0.45
C LEU A 124 37.06 23.89 -0.94
N THR A 125 37.75 22.79 -1.26
CA THR A 125 37.94 22.36 -2.65
C THR A 125 36.59 21.82 -3.16
N MET A 126 35.84 22.65 -3.88
CA MET A 126 34.72 22.16 -4.69
C MET A 126 35.27 21.54 -5.98
N ASN A 127 35.25 20.22 -6.07
CA ASN A 127 35.32 19.53 -7.34
C ASN A 127 33.97 19.73 -8.04
N PHE A 128 33.91 20.60 -9.04
CA PHE A 128 32.77 20.63 -9.95
C PHE A 128 32.86 19.41 -10.85
N LEU A 129 32.01 18.42 -10.60
CA LEU A 129 31.63 17.43 -11.60
C LEU A 129 30.78 18.18 -12.63
N ILE A 130 31.40 18.70 -13.69
CA ILE A 130 30.64 19.11 -14.87
C ILE A 130 30.19 17.81 -15.53
N ILE A 131 29.03 17.29 -15.10
CA ILE A 131 28.25 16.41 -15.94
C ILE A 131 27.76 17.30 -17.07
N ILE A 132 28.50 17.35 -18.17
CA ILE A 132 27.89 17.69 -19.45
C ILE A 132 27.00 16.48 -19.74
N PRO A 133 25.66 16.59 -19.72
CA PRO A 133 24.86 15.58 -20.35
C PRO A 133 25.29 15.62 -21.82
N PHE A 134 26.11 14.66 -22.23
CA PHE A 134 26.08 14.24 -23.62
C PHE A 134 24.70 13.63 -23.79
N GLN A 135 23.68 14.47 -24.01
CA GLN A 135 22.63 14.07 -24.92
C GLN A 135 23.38 13.56 -26.12
N ASN A 136 23.15 12.29 -26.44
CA ASN A 136 23.62 11.67 -27.66
C ASN A 136 22.86 12.34 -28.83
N GLN A 137 23.05 13.65 -29.04
CA GLN A 137 23.29 14.18 -30.36
C GLN A 137 24.62 13.58 -30.82
N GLY A 138 24.62 12.26 -31.02
CA GLY A 138 25.51 11.67 -31.99
C GLY A 138 25.32 12.52 -33.21
N THR A 139 26.39 13.18 -33.63
CA THR A 139 26.45 13.96 -34.85
C THR A 139 25.95 13.06 -35.98
N ALA A 140 24.65 13.12 -36.27
CA ALA A 140 24.05 12.51 -37.44
C ALA A 140 24.66 13.29 -38.59
N SER A 141 25.72 12.73 -39.18
CA SER A 141 26.41 13.41 -40.27
C SER A 141 25.37 13.66 -41.36
N GLY A 142 25.19 14.92 -41.74
CA GLY A 142 24.07 15.38 -42.55
C GLY A 142 23.84 14.62 -43.86
N HIS A 143 22.60 14.68 -44.34
CA HIS A 143 22.14 14.29 -45.68
C HIS A 143 22.91 13.11 -46.32
N ARG A 144 22.85 11.94 -45.69
CA ARG A 144 23.46 10.71 -46.23
C ARG A 144 22.63 10.16 -47.37
N THR A 145 23.28 9.68 -48.43
CA THR A 145 22.60 8.98 -49.54
C THR A 145 22.17 7.58 -49.12
N LEU A 146 20.95 7.20 -49.48
CA LEU A 146 20.41 5.85 -49.27
C LEU A 146 21.10 4.84 -50.21
N LEU A 147 21.50 3.69 -49.65
CA LEU A 147 22.06 2.57 -50.40
C LEU A 147 21.16 1.34 -50.23
N TYR A 148 21.07 0.49 -51.26
CA TYR A 148 20.48 -0.83 -51.12
C TYR A 148 21.25 -1.65 -50.07
N GLY A 149 20.54 -2.29 -49.15
CA GLY A 149 21.07 -3.10 -48.04
C GLY A 149 21.21 -2.36 -46.72
N HIS A 150 20.92 -1.06 -46.70
CA HIS A 150 20.80 -0.30 -45.46
C HIS A 150 19.46 -0.56 -44.77
N ALA A 151 19.49 -0.51 -43.44
CA ALA A 151 18.30 -0.37 -42.61
C ALA A 151 17.95 1.11 -42.48
N VAL A 152 16.67 1.43 -42.71
CA VAL A 152 16.12 2.78 -42.63
C VAL A 152 15.09 2.90 -41.52
N LEU A 153 15.07 4.07 -40.92
CA LEU A 153 14.09 4.49 -39.93
C LEU A 153 13.15 5.51 -40.57
N LEU A 154 11.87 5.16 -40.66
CA LEU A 154 10.84 6.00 -41.29
C LEU A 154 9.96 6.62 -40.21
N ARG A 155 9.93 7.95 -40.16
CA ARG A 155 9.08 8.71 -39.23
C ARG A 155 7.91 9.33 -39.96
N HIS A 156 6.69 9.12 -39.49
CA HIS A 156 5.51 9.77 -40.03
C HIS A 156 5.50 11.26 -39.69
N GLN A 157 5.44 12.13 -40.71
CA GLN A 157 5.66 13.57 -40.55
C GLN A 157 4.68 14.22 -39.57
N ASN A 158 3.42 13.81 -39.60
CA ASN A 158 2.36 14.51 -38.88
C ASN A 158 2.19 14.05 -37.43
N SER A 159 2.34 12.76 -37.13
CA SER A 159 2.26 12.27 -35.75
C SER A 159 3.61 12.32 -35.03
N GLY A 160 4.72 12.34 -35.78
CA GLY A 160 6.07 12.23 -35.23
C GLY A 160 6.43 10.82 -34.76
N MET A 161 5.58 9.82 -35.03
CA MET A 161 5.78 8.42 -34.66
C MET A 161 6.55 7.66 -35.74
N TYR A 162 7.15 6.54 -35.39
CA TYR A 162 7.96 5.70 -36.26
C TYR A 162 7.13 4.55 -36.86
N LEU A 163 7.34 4.24 -38.14
CA LEU A 163 6.70 3.12 -38.82
C LEU A 163 7.29 1.80 -38.33
N ALA A 164 6.47 0.95 -37.73
CA ALA A 164 6.88 -0.29 -37.08
C ALA A 164 6.05 -1.50 -37.52
N CYS A 165 6.68 -2.68 -37.43
CA CYS A 165 5.99 -3.95 -37.48
C CYS A 165 5.44 -4.25 -36.08
N LEU A 166 4.12 -4.27 -35.92
CA LEU A 166 3.46 -4.53 -34.64
C LEU A 166 3.45 -6.03 -34.34
N SER A 167 3.28 -6.39 -33.07
CA SER A 167 3.11 -7.78 -32.63
C SER A 167 1.67 -8.31 -32.78
N THR A 168 0.73 -7.44 -33.15
CA THR A 168 -0.69 -7.79 -33.38
C THR A 168 -0.89 -8.37 -34.78
N SER A 169 -1.99 -9.10 -34.96
CA SER A 169 -2.41 -9.66 -36.25
C SER A 169 -3.91 -9.49 -36.41
N SER A 170 -4.33 -8.61 -37.32
CA SER A 170 -5.73 -8.33 -37.64
C SER A 170 -6.19 -8.96 -38.97
N SER A 171 -5.26 -9.43 -39.82
CA SER A 171 -5.54 -10.04 -41.12
C SER A 171 -6.03 -11.49 -41.05
N ASN A 172 -6.67 -11.96 -42.13
CA ASN A 172 -7.03 -13.37 -42.30
C ASN A 172 -5.79 -14.29 -42.37
N ASP A 173 -4.65 -13.76 -42.84
CA ASP A 173 -3.36 -14.43 -42.75
C ASP A 173 -2.85 -14.38 -41.30
N LYS A 174 -2.94 -15.52 -40.60
CA LYS A 174 -2.45 -15.67 -39.22
C LYS A 174 -0.93 -15.54 -39.08
N LEU A 175 -0.21 -15.64 -40.20
CA LEU A 175 1.23 -15.45 -40.29
C LEU A 175 1.60 -14.09 -40.87
N ALA A 176 0.67 -13.13 -40.85
CA ALA A 176 0.98 -11.73 -41.09
C ALA A 176 0.95 -10.95 -39.77
N PHE A 177 1.76 -9.90 -39.69
CA PHE A 177 1.76 -8.96 -38.57
C PHE A 177 1.19 -7.64 -39.05
N ASP A 178 0.51 -6.90 -38.17
CA ASP A 178 0.02 -5.59 -38.52
C ASP A 178 1.17 -4.59 -38.67
N VAL A 179 1.02 -3.65 -39.60
CA VAL A 179 1.96 -2.53 -39.77
C VAL A 179 1.32 -1.27 -39.23
N GLY A 180 2.05 -0.56 -38.38
CA GLY A 180 1.52 0.59 -37.66
C GLY A 180 2.59 1.59 -37.24
N LEU A 181 2.20 2.51 -36.38
CA LEU A 181 3.05 3.56 -35.84
C LEU A 181 3.34 3.33 -34.35
N GLN A 182 4.57 3.59 -33.94
CA GLN A 182 5.03 3.52 -32.55
C GLN A 182 5.71 4.83 -32.13
N GLU A 183 5.52 5.27 -30.89
CA GLU A 183 6.07 6.55 -30.41
C GLU A 183 7.59 6.51 -30.20
N HIS A 184 8.11 5.35 -29.79
CA HIS A 184 9.51 5.15 -29.49
C HIS A 184 10.18 4.36 -30.62
N CYS A 185 11.42 4.73 -30.98
CA CYS A 185 12.26 4.01 -31.94
C CYS A 185 13.12 2.91 -31.29
N GLN A 186 12.80 2.51 -30.05
CA GLN A 186 13.57 1.53 -29.29
C GLN A 186 13.38 0.12 -29.85
N GLY A 187 14.49 -0.59 -30.07
CA GLY A 187 14.51 -1.95 -30.59
C GLY A 187 14.48 -2.04 -32.12
N GLU A 188 14.27 -3.25 -32.64
CA GLU A 188 14.39 -3.57 -34.07
C GLU A 188 13.08 -3.40 -34.85
N ALA A 189 11.94 -3.25 -34.17
CA ALA A 189 10.60 -3.27 -34.78
C ALA A 189 10.33 -2.07 -35.73
N CYS A 190 10.99 -0.93 -35.51
CA CYS A 190 10.85 0.28 -36.32
C CYS A 190 11.79 0.33 -37.55
N TRP A 191 12.65 -0.69 -37.71
CA TRP A 191 13.69 -0.69 -38.73
C TRP A 191 13.30 -1.54 -39.94
N TRP A 192 13.52 -0.99 -41.13
CA TRP A 192 13.21 -1.64 -42.40
C TRP A 192 14.45 -1.69 -43.29
N THR A 193 14.83 -2.85 -43.80
CA THR A 193 15.91 -3.00 -44.77
C THR A 193 15.38 -2.79 -46.19
N ILE A 194 16.18 -2.11 -47.02
CA ILE A 194 15.82 -1.79 -48.41
C ILE A 194 16.55 -2.73 -49.36
N HIS A 195 15.79 -3.48 -50.15
CA HIS A 195 16.32 -4.38 -51.18
C HIS A 195 15.86 -3.98 -52.58
N PRO A 196 16.67 -4.24 -53.63
CA PRO A 196 16.30 -3.94 -55.00
C PRO A 196 15.21 -4.90 -55.50
N ALA A 197 14.16 -4.35 -56.14
CA ALA A 197 13.06 -5.15 -56.68
C ALA A 197 13.46 -6.06 -57.86
N SER A 198 14.54 -5.74 -58.57
CA SER A 198 15.00 -6.47 -59.75
C SER A 198 16.53 -6.56 -59.80
N LYS A 199 17.05 -7.49 -60.61
CA LYS A 199 18.50 -7.67 -60.83
C LYS A 199 19.17 -6.49 -61.58
N GLN A 200 18.44 -5.43 -61.92
CA GLN A 200 18.98 -4.23 -62.56
C GLN A 200 19.77 -3.35 -61.58
N ARG A 201 19.56 -3.53 -60.27
CA ARG A 201 20.29 -2.86 -59.19
C ARG A 201 20.92 -3.92 -58.28
N SER A 202 22.02 -3.54 -57.63
CA SER A 202 22.75 -4.40 -56.70
C SER A 202 22.84 -3.78 -55.31
N GLU A 203 23.02 -4.61 -54.29
CA GLU A 203 23.32 -4.18 -52.92
C GLU A 203 24.52 -3.21 -52.90
N GLY A 204 24.42 -2.13 -52.13
CA GLY A 204 25.41 -1.06 -52.05
C GLY A 204 25.32 0.03 -53.15
N GLU A 205 24.45 -0.13 -54.16
CA GLU A 205 24.17 0.96 -55.11
C GLU A 205 23.27 2.05 -54.49
N LYS A 206 23.38 3.28 -55.00
CA LYS A 206 22.55 4.43 -54.56
C LYS A 206 21.11 4.27 -55.04
N VAL A 207 20.15 4.46 -54.14
CA VAL A 207 18.72 4.42 -54.46
C VAL A 207 18.31 5.71 -55.20
N ARG A 208 17.76 5.57 -56.40
CA ARG A 208 17.27 6.71 -57.19
C ARG A 208 15.81 7.01 -56.89
N VAL A 209 15.43 8.26 -57.12
CA VAL A 209 14.03 8.68 -57.05
C VAL A 209 13.19 7.89 -58.08
N GLY A 210 12.12 7.24 -57.62
CA GLY A 210 11.25 6.42 -58.46
C GLY A 210 11.75 4.99 -58.74
N ASP A 211 12.83 4.54 -58.10
CA ASP A 211 13.19 3.11 -58.12
C ASP A 211 12.14 2.30 -57.32
N ASP A 212 11.88 1.06 -57.76
CA ASP A 212 11.04 0.11 -57.03
C ASP A 212 11.85 -0.63 -55.95
N LEU A 213 11.33 -0.62 -54.73
CA LEU A 213 11.97 -1.17 -53.54
C LEU A 213 11.17 -2.33 -52.95
N ILE A 214 11.89 -3.20 -52.24
CA ILE A 214 11.34 -4.20 -51.34
C ILE A 214 11.77 -3.80 -49.93
N LEU A 215 10.79 -3.62 -49.03
CA LEU A 215 11.03 -3.30 -47.62
C LEU A 215 10.83 -4.55 -46.77
N VAL A 216 11.85 -4.90 -45.98
CA VAL A 216 11.83 -6.06 -45.07
C VAL A 216 12.03 -5.59 -43.64
N SER A 217 11.11 -5.97 -42.75
CA SER A 217 11.21 -5.68 -41.31
C SER A 217 12.44 -6.36 -40.73
N VAL A 218 13.25 -5.63 -39.96
CA VAL A 218 14.43 -6.20 -39.27
C VAL A 218 14.00 -7.18 -38.18
N ALA A 219 12.97 -6.84 -37.40
CA ALA A 219 12.54 -7.66 -36.26
C ALA A 219 11.88 -8.99 -36.66
N THR A 220 11.15 -9.00 -37.77
CA THR A 220 10.31 -10.16 -38.15
C THR A 220 10.75 -10.83 -39.44
N GLU A 221 11.71 -10.24 -40.17
CA GLU A 221 12.16 -10.68 -41.50
C GLU A 221 11.01 -10.82 -42.52
N ARG A 222 9.91 -10.10 -42.31
CA ARG A 222 8.72 -10.11 -43.19
C ARG A 222 8.72 -8.91 -44.12
N TYR A 223 8.17 -9.11 -45.32
CA TYR A 223 8.01 -8.06 -46.33
C TYR A 223 6.85 -7.15 -45.97
N LEU A 224 7.01 -5.84 -46.19
CA LEU A 224 5.90 -4.91 -46.19
C LEU A 224 4.96 -5.26 -47.37
N HIS A 225 3.80 -5.82 -47.05
CA HIS A 225 2.87 -6.41 -47.99
C HIS A 225 1.53 -5.65 -48.02
N THR A 226 0.90 -5.68 -49.18
CA THR A 226 -0.47 -5.17 -49.37
C THR A 226 -1.34 -6.27 -49.96
N ALA A 227 -2.49 -6.53 -49.34
CA ALA A 227 -3.46 -7.51 -49.80
C ALA A 227 -4.85 -6.87 -49.91
N LYS A 228 -5.73 -7.48 -50.72
CA LYS A 228 -7.15 -7.10 -50.77
C LYS A 228 -7.95 -8.17 -50.04
N GLU A 229 -8.44 -7.85 -48.85
CA GLU A 229 -9.22 -8.73 -47.98
C GLU A 229 -10.66 -8.19 -47.86
N ASN A 230 -11.68 -9.02 -48.13
CA ASN A 230 -13.10 -8.62 -48.06
C ASN A 230 -13.42 -7.31 -48.81
N GLU A 231 -12.88 -7.13 -50.02
CA GLU A 231 -12.97 -5.89 -50.83
C GLU A 231 -12.24 -4.66 -50.26
N VAL A 232 -11.57 -4.76 -49.10
CA VAL A 232 -10.78 -3.68 -48.50
C VAL A 232 -9.28 -3.94 -48.70
N ALA A 233 -8.55 -2.92 -49.14
CA ALA A 233 -7.11 -3.00 -49.26
C ALA A 233 -6.45 -2.81 -47.88
N VAL A 234 -5.70 -3.81 -47.43
CA VAL A 234 -5.02 -3.84 -46.12
C VAL A 234 -3.50 -3.87 -46.28
N VAL A 235 -2.78 -3.34 -45.28
CA VAL A 235 -1.31 -3.36 -45.22
C VAL A 235 -0.90 -4.21 -44.03
N ASN A 236 -0.01 -5.16 -44.26
CA ASN A 236 0.53 -6.04 -43.24
C ASN A 236 1.99 -6.41 -43.56
N ALA A 237 2.65 -7.09 -42.64
CA ALA A 237 3.97 -7.67 -42.83
C ALA A 237 3.83 -9.19 -42.99
N SER A 238 4.02 -9.71 -44.21
CA SER A 238 3.81 -11.12 -44.58
C SER A 238 5.01 -11.67 -45.39
N PHE A 239 4.97 -12.94 -45.78
CA PHE A 239 5.99 -13.58 -46.63
C PHE A 239 5.85 -13.22 -48.12
N HIS A 240 4.79 -12.51 -48.50
CA HIS A 240 4.54 -12.10 -49.87
C HIS A 240 5.22 -10.76 -50.18
N VAL A 241 6.01 -10.73 -51.26
CA VAL A 241 6.72 -9.53 -51.69
C VAL A 241 5.76 -8.57 -52.37
N THR A 242 5.83 -7.30 -52.01
CA THR A 242 5.16 -6.19 -52.69
C THR A 242 6.20 -5.17 -53.15
N HIS A 243 6.05 -4.69 -54.39
CA HIS A 243 6.90 -3.64 -54.94
C HIS A 243 6.41 -2.27 -54.50
N TRP A 244 7.26 -1.53 -53.81
CA TRP A 244 6.98 -0.18 -53.34
C TRP A 244 7.82 0.83 -54.11
N SER A 245 7.18 1.72 -54.85
CA SER A 245 7.86 2.82 -55.52
C SER A 245 7.95 4.02 -54.57
N VAL A 246 9.15 4.57 -54.39
CA VAL A 246 9.34 5.76 -53.54
C VAL A 246 9.19 7.03 -54.35
N TYR A 247 8.20 7.85 -53.97
CA TYR A 247 7.93 9.14 -54.59
C TYR A 247 8.40 10.29 -53.71
N PRO A 248 9.08 11.30 -54.28
CA PRO A 248 9.55 12.44 -53.52
C PRO A 248 8.38 13.39 -53.25
N PHE A 249 8.12 13.64 -51.97
CA PHE A 249 7.17 14.67 -51.55
C PHE A 249 7.85 16.04 -51.54
N GLY A 250 9.05 16.11 -50.96
CA GLY A 250 9.91 17.30 -50.91
C GLY A 250 11.29 16.97 -50.33
N THR A 251 12.28 17.83 -50.57
CA THR A 251 13.65 17.63 -50.07
C THR A 251 13.88 18.37 -48.75
N GLY A 252 14.49 17.70 -47.76
CA GLY A 252 14.83 18.30 -46.47
C GLY A 252 15.79 19.49 -46.61
N ALA A 253 16.76 19.35 -47.52
CA ALA A 253 17.77 20.39 -47.80
C ALA A 253 17.14 21.71 -48.27
N SER A 254 16.10 21.63 -49.11
CA SER A 254 15.43 22.80 -49.67
C SER A 254 14.60 23.54 -48.63
N ARG A 255 14.00 22.82 -47.68
CA ARG A 255 13.27 23.41 -46.55
C ARG A 255 14.21 24.09 -45.56
N MET A 256 15.37 23.49 -45.26
CA MET A 256 16.36 24.12 -44.37
C MET A 256 17.00 25.37 -44.99
N LYS A 257 17.27 25.38 -46.29
CA LYS A 257 17.89 26.52 -46.99
C LYS A 257 16.93 27.69 -47.23
N SER A 258 15.63 27.42 -47.39
CA SER A 258 14.63 28.40 -47.86
C SER A 258 13.45 28.57 -46.89
N VAL A 259 13.74 28.72 -45.60
CA VAL A 259 12.75 28.77 -44.50
C VAL A 259 11.70 29.88 -44.65
N GLY A 260 12.03 30.99 -45.34
CA GLY A 260 11.13 32.13 -45.53
C GLY A 260 10.15 32.03 -46.71
N PHE A 261 10.16 30.92 -47.46
CA PHE A 261 9.35 30.74 -48.66
C PHE A 261 8.22 29.73 -48.45
N VAL A 262 7.13 29.90 -49.21
CA VAL A 262 5.93 29.08 -49.10
C VAL A 262 6.10 27.75 -49.84
N PHE A 263 5.89 26.64 -49.12
CA PHE A 263 5.89 25.28 -49.67
C PHE A 263 4.48 24.70 -49.76
N GLY A 264 4.27 23.81 -50.72
CA GLY A 264 3.07 22.99 -50.80
C GLY A 264 2.93 22.09 -49.57
N GLY A 265 1.69 21.88 -49.15
CA GLY A 265 1.31 21.12 -47.96
C GLY A 265 1.49 21.87 -46.63
N GLU A 266 2.02 23.10 -46.62
CA GLU A 266 2.10 23.90 -45.39
C GLU A 266 0.75 24.50 -44.98
N VAL A 267 0.60 24.72 -43.67
CA VAL A 267 -0.57 25.35 -43.05
C VAL A 267 -0.23 26.80 -42.73
N LEU A 268 -1.12 27.70 -43.15
CA LEU A 268 -0.90 29.13 -43.09
C LEU A 268 -2.21 29.90 -42.93
N ARG A 269 -2.09 31.19 -42.63
CA ARG A 269 -3.18 32.16 -42.53
C ARG A 269 -3.12 33.13 -43.70
N PHE A 270 -4.29 33.50 -44.20
CA PHE A 270 -4.49 34.44 -45.30
C PHE A 270 -4.86 35.79 -44.70
N PHE A 271 -3.94 36.76 -44.72
CA PHE A 271 -4.18 38.11 -44.23
C PHE A 271 -4.62 39.04 -45.35
N HIS A 272 -5.62 39.86 -45.07
CA HIS A 272 -6.15 40.90 -45.94
C HIS A 272 -6.08 42.25 -45.23
N GLY A 273 -5.48 43.26 -45.88
CA GLY A 273 -5.38 44.61 -45.32
C GLY A 273 -4.60 44.73 -44.00
N GLY A 274 -3.77 43.74 -43.64
CA GLY A 274 -2.92 43.71 -42.45
C GLY A 274 -3.58 43.18 -41.17
N ASP A 275 -4.87 43.50 -40.93
CA ASP A 275 -5.55 43.21 -39.66
C ASP A 275 -6.69 42.17 -39.75
N GLU A 276 -7.11 41.79 -40.96
CA GLU A 276 -8.19 40.82 -41.19
C GLU A 276 -7.63 39.50 -41.74
N CYS A 277 -8.24 38.37 -41.37
CA CYS A 277 -7.87 37.07 -41.91
C CYS A 277 -9.06 36.32 -42.52
N LEU A 278 -8.80 35.50 -43.54
CA LEU A 278 -9.80 34.62 -44.15
C LEU A 278 -10.15 33.50 -43.17
N THR A 279 -11.43 33.34 -42.87
CA THR A 279 -11.93 32.39 -41.86
C THR A 279 -13.33 31.88 -42.20
N ILE A 280 -13.79 30.89 -41.44
CA ILE A 280 -15.21 30.52 -41.37
C ILE A 280 -15.91 31.18 -40.15
N PRO A 281 -17.24 31.43 -40.21
CA PRO A 281 -18.02 31.88 -39.06
C PRO A 281 -17.97 30.89 -37.88
N ALA A 282 -18.09 31.37 -36.64
CA ALA A 282 -18.14 30.50 -35.46
C ALA A 282 -19.38 29.58 -35.43
N THR A 283 -20.46 29.97 -36.11
CA THR A 283 -21.69 29.18 -36.26
C THR A 283 -21.73 28.42 -37.57
N TRP A 284 -20.57 28.12 -38.16
CA TRP A 284 -20.49 27.43 -39.44
C TRP A 284 -21.11 26.03 -39.33
N THR A 285 -21.94 25.67 -40.32
CA THR A 285 -22.50 24.33 -40.48
C THR A 285 -22.55 23.99 -41.97
N GLU A 286 -22.73 22.71 -42.29
CA GLU A 286 -22.89 22.25 -43.68
C GLU A 286 -24.23 22.69 -44.32
N GLN A 287 -25.13 23.35 -43.56
CA GLN A 287 -26.42 23.76 -44.09
C GLN A 287 -26.31 24.88 -45.13
N PRO A 288 -27.15 24.85 -46.20
CA PRO A 288 -27.17 25.90 -47.22
C PRO A 288 -27.41 27.28 -46.60
N GLY A 289 -26.51 28.23 -46.84
CA GLY A 289 -26.57 29.60 -46.32
C GLY A 289 -25.73 29.88 -45.06
N GLN A 290 -25.27 28.85 -44.34
CA GLN A 290 -24.29 28.97 -43.24
C GLN A 290 -22.89 28.51 -43.64
N ASN A 291 -22.79 27.71 -44.70
CA ASN A 291 -21.53 27.32 -45.32
C ASN A 291 -20.97 28.46 -46.20
N ILE A 292 -20.48 29.51 -45.55
CA ILE A 292 -19.88 30.69 -46.19
C ILE A 292 -18.49 30.96 -45.65
N VAL A 293 -17.67 31.65 -46.44
CA VAL A 293 -16.33 32.10 -46.05
C VAL A 293 -16.33 33.62 -45.85
N VAL A 294 -15.71 34.09 -44.78
CA VAL A 294 -15.72 35.50 -44.35
C VAL A 294 -14.31 36.00 -44.02
N TYR A 295 -14.15 37.32 -43.98
CA TYR A 295 -12.99 37.97 -43.38
C TYR A 295 -13.35 38.47 -41.99
N GLU A 296 -12.56 38.09 -40.98
CA GLU A 296 -12.72 38.51 -39.59
C GLU A 296 -11.36 38.94 -39.02
N GLY A 297 -11.33 40.05 -38.30
CA GLY A 297 -10.15 40.54 -37.60
C GLY A 297 -10.17 40.23 -36.10
N GLY A 298 -9.10 40.58 -35.40
CA GLY A 298 -9.01 40.44 -33.93
C GLY A 298 -8.62 39.04 -33.47
N ALA A 299 -9.38 38.45 -32.53
CA ALA A 299 -9.01 37.19 -31.86
C ALA A 299 -8.87 36.00 -32.82
N VAL A 300 -9.56 36.02 -33.96
CA VAL A 300 -9.59 34.94 -34.97
C VAL A 300 -8.23 34.63 -35.57
N VAL A 301 -7.34 35.62 -35.56
CA VAL A 301 -5.97 35.50 -36.04
C VAL A 301 -5.19 34.44 -35.26
N ASN A 302 -5.58 34.17 -34.00
CA ASN A 302 -4.95 33.15 -33.17
C ASN A 302 -5.79 31.86 -33.04
N GLN A 303 -6.95 31.80 -33.70
CA GLN A 303 -7.87 30.66 -33.64
C GLN A 303 -7.54 29.60 -34.70
N ALA A 304 -8.04 28.37 -34.51
CA ALA A 304 -7.82 27.28 -35.47
C ALA A 304 -8.67 27.41 -36.75
N ARG A 305 -9.86 28.02 -36.67
CA ARG A 305 -10.74 28.33 -37.83
C ARG A 305 -10.16 29.27 -38.91
N SER A 306 -9.03 29.92 -38.68
CA SER A 306 -8.32 30.72 -39.70
C SER A 306 -7.20 29.95 -40.41
N LEU A 307 -7.02 28.65 -40.10
CA LEU A 307 -5.95 27.82 -40.64
C LEU A 307 -6.36 27.12 -41.94
N TRP A 308 -5.54 27.35 -42.96
CA TRP A 308 -5.73 26.82 -44.31
C TRP A 308 -4.47 26.10 -44.78
N ARG A 309 -4.63 25.04 -45.56
CA ARG A 309 -3.54 24.31 -46.20
C ARG A 309 -3.56 24.54 -47.70
N LEU A 310 -2.39 24.85 -48.26
CA LEU A 310 -2.19 24.95 -49.69
C LEU A 310 -1.72 23.62 -50.26
N GLU A 311 -2.50 23.02 -51.13
CA GLU A 311 -2.22 21.71 -51.73
C GLU A 311 -2.00 21.86 -53.24
N LEU A 312 -0.81 21.54 -53.76
CA LEU A 312 -0.56 21.64 -55.20
C LEU A 312 -1.38 20.56 -55.92
N ALA A 313 -2.03 20.91 -57.05
CA ALA A 313 -2.86 19.98 -57.81
C ALA A 313 -2.03 19.01 -58.69
N ARG A 314 -1.06 18.32 -58.08
CA ARG A 314 -0.13 17.35 -58.70
C ARG A 314 0.29 16.29 -57.68
N THR A 315 0.75 15.11 -58.11
CA THR A 315 1.17 14.04 -57.18
C THR A 315 2.67 14.01 -56.89
N LYS A 316 3.53 14.35 -57.87
CA LYS A 316 4.98 14.47 -57.65
C LYS A 316 5.34 15.85 -57.10
N TRP A 317 6.32 15.91 -56.20
CA TRP A 317 6.79 17.17 -55.61
C TRP A 317 5.67 18.01 -55.01
N PHE A 318 4.68 17.34 -54.39
CA PHE A 318 3.54 18.00 -53.76
C PHE A 318 3.97 19.01 -52.69
N GLY A 319 5.06 18.71 -51.96
CA GLY A 319 5.70 19.58 -50.97
C GLY A 319 6.73 20.56 -51.53
N GLY A 320 6.75 20.79 -52.86
CA GLY A 320 7.67 21.72 -53.52
C GLY A 320 7.32 23.20 -53.30
N TYR A 321 8.09 24.09 -53.91
CA TYR A 321 7.84 25.54 -53.83
C TYR A 321 6.52 25.91 -54.50
N ILE A 322 5.74 26.77 -53.85
CA ILE A 322 4.55 27.36 -54.48
C ILE A 322 4.99 28.50 -55.39
N ASN A 323 4.64 28.39 -56.66
CA ASN A 323 4.99 29.32 -57.73
C ASN A 323 3.76 30.05 -58.28
N TRP A 324 4.00 31.17 -58.97
CA TRP A 324 2.97 31.88 -59.71
C TRP A 324 2.33 30.96 -60.77
N ARG A 325 1.00 31.04 -60.92
CA ARG A 325 0.20 30.30 -61.91
C ARG A 325 0.15 28.78 -61.74
N HIS A 326 0.76 28.22 -60.71
CA HIS A 326 0.57 26.80 -60.40
C HIS A 326 -0.85 26.56 -59.87
N PRO A 327 -1.57 25.54 -60.39
CA PRO A 327 -2.87 25.19 -59.86
C PRO A 327 -2.73 24.57 -58.46
N LEU A 328 -3.47 25.10 -57.50
CA LEU A 328 -3.51 24.65 -56.12
C LEU A 328 -4.95 24.54 -55.61
N ARG A 329 -5.17 23.64 -54.66
CA ARG A 329 -6.39 23.50 -53.87
C ARG A 329 -6.15 24.12 -52.50
N ILE A 330 -7.18 24.73 -51.94
CA ILE A 330 -7.14 25.32 -50.61
C ILE A 330 -8.04 24.49 -49.71
N ARG A 331 -7.46 23.90 -48.65
CA ARG A 331 -8.17 23.04 -47.72
C ARG A 331 -8.26 23.70 -46.35
N HIS A 332 -9.44 23.71 -45.75
CA HIS A 332 -9.65 24.17 -44.39
C HIS A 332 -9.26 23.07 -43.39
N ILE A 333 -8.48 23.40 -42.35
CA ILE A 333 -7.90 22.37 -41.47
C ILE A 333 -8.92 21.76 -40.51
N THR A 334 -9.69 22.57 -39.78
CA THR A 334 -10.57 22.05 -38.72
C THR A 334 -11.79 21.32 -39.27
N THR A 335 -12.36 21.78 -40.39
CA THR A 335 -13.46 21.08 -41.09
C THR A 335 -12.96 20.00 -42.05
N GLY A 336 -11.75 20.13 -42.59
CA GLY A 336 -11.18 19.19 -43.55
C GLY A 336 -11.69 19.31 -44.98
N GLN A 337 -12.53 20.30 -45.25
CA GLN A 337 -13.19 20.54 -46.53
C GLN A 337 -12.38 21.46 -47.46
N TYR A 338 -12.71 21.48 -48.75
CA TYR A 338 -12.01 22.25 -49.77
C TYR A 338 -12.79 23.50 -50.17
N LEU A 339 -12.06 24.57 -50.48
CA LEU A 339 -12.64 25.79 -51.05
C LEU A 339 -13.14 25.53 -52.47
N SER A 340 -14.41 25.82 -52.75
CA SER A 340 -15.03 25.64 -54.07
C SER A 340 -15.84 26.87 -54.48
N LEU A 341 -15.99 27.03 -55.80
CA LEU A 341 -16.90 28.00 -56.40
C LEU A 341 -18.32 27.43 -56.50
N GLY A 342 -19.31 28.23 -56.07
CA GLY A 342 -20.73 27.95 -56.21
C GLY A 342 -21.42 28.51 -57.45
N GLU A 343 -22.66 28.09 -57.65
CA GLU A 343 -23.50 28.56 -58.78
C GLU A 343 -23.76 30.07 -58.78
N ASN A 344 -23.67 30.75 -57.62
CA ASN A 344 -23.93 32.19 -57.45
C ASN A 344 -22.66 33.05 -57.29
N ASN A 345 -21.48 32.59 -57.75
CA ASN A 345 -20.18 33.25 -57.50
C ASN A 345 -19.79 33.38 -56.02
N GLU A 346 -20.50 32.67 -55.14
CA GLU A 346 -20.19 32.55 -53.71
C GLU A 346 -19.14 31.46 -53.48
N ILE A 347 -18.39 31.61 -52.41
CA ILE A 347 -17.36 30.66 -52.01
C ILE A 347 -17.87 29.88 -50.79
N TYR A 348 -17.85 28.56 -50.90
CA TYR A 348 -18.23 27.64 -49.83
C TYR A 348 -17.26 26.46 -49.75
N LEU A 349 -17.40 25.68 -48.68
CA LEU A 349 -16.58 24.51 -48.44
C LEU A 349 -17.28 23.23 -48.92
N VAL A 350 -16.56 22.37 -49.64
CA VAL A 350 -17.06 21.08 -50.14
C VAL A 350 -16.32 19.91 -49.53
N HIS A 351 -17.04 18.80 -49.36
CA HIS A 351 -16.42 17.53 -49.01
C HIS A 351 -15.49 17.05 -50.12
N ARG A 352 -14.54 16.18 -49.75
CA ARG A 352 -13.54 15.59 -50.65
C ARG A 352 -14.18 14.99 -51.91
N ASP A 353 -15.29 14.29 -51.80
CA ASP A 353 -15.92 13.56 -52.91
C ASP A 353 -16.53 14.48 -53.98
N GLN A 354 -16.76 15.75 -53.64
CA GLN A 354 -17.31 16.77 -54.53
C GLN A 354 -16.23 17.76 -55.02
N ALA A 355 -14.99 17.62 -54.56
CA ALA A 355 -13.88 18.54 -54.79
C ALA A 355 -13.16 18.31 -56.14
N THR A 356 -13.91 18.41 -57.24
CA THR A 356 -13.36 18.23 -58.60
C THR A 356 -12.28 19.27 -58.93
N VAL A 357 -11.35 18.93 -59.82
CA VAL A 357 -10.25 19.83 -60.24
C VAL A 357 -10.79 21.14 -60.80
N GLU A 358 -11.88 21.10 -61.56
CA GLU A 358 -12.45 22.29 -62.21
C GLU A 358 -13.07 23.29 -61.21
N ALA A 359 -13.63 22.81 -60.10
CA ALA A 359 -14.34 23.64 -59.12
C ALA A 359 -13.46 24.16 -57.97
N THR A 360 -12.35 23.46 -57.68
CA THR A 360 -11.54 23.69 -56.46
C THR A 360 -10.11 24.18 -56.73
N THR A 361 -9.75 24.41 -57.99
CA THR A 361 -8.40 24.88 -58.34
C THR A 361 -8.30 26.39 -58.48
N PHE A 362 -7.36 26.94 -57.72
CA PHE A 362 -6.98 28.34 -57.73
C PHE A 362 -5.53 28.48 -58.18
N CYS A 363 -5.15 29.67 -58.64
CA CYS A 363 -3.77 30.00 -58.96
C CYS A 363 -3.40 31.36 -58.37
N LEU A 364 -2.12 31.51 -58.05
CA LEU A 364 -1.57 32.75 -57.51
C LEU A 364 -1.04 33.63 -58.64
N LYS A 365 -1.39 34.92 -58.61
CA LYS A 365 -0.96 35.93 -59.58
C LYS A 365 -0.32 37.12 -58.87
N HIS A 366 0.66 37.73 -59.53
CA HIS A 366 1.38 38.89 -59.04
C HIS A 366 0.61 40.21 -59.28
N THR A 367 -0.14 40.30 -60.38
CA THR A 367 -0.96 41.46 -60.75
C THR A 367 -2.27 40.99 -61.37
N LYS A 368 -3.29 41.85 -61.35
CA LYS A 368 -4.58 41.62 -62.01
C LYS A 368 -4.58 41.92 -63.51
N ASP A 369 -3.52 42.57 -64.02
CA ASP A 369 -3.38 42.89 -65.43
C ASP A 369 -3.01 41.65 -66.27
N ASP A 370 -3.79 41.37 -67.31
CA ASP A 370 -3.46 40.38 -68.33
C ASP A 370 -2.29 40.88 -69.20
N ILE A 371 -1.08 40.41 -68.92
CA ILE A 371 0.08 40.66 -69.79
C ILE A 371 -0.10 39.83 -71.08
N LYS A 372 -0.62 40.49 -72.13
CA LYS A 372 -0.74 39.91 -73.47
C LYS A 372 0.61 39.35 -73.95
N GLY A 373 0.69 38.02 -74.09
CA GLY A 373 1.86 37.32 -74.67
C GLY A 373 2.51 36.27 -73.76
N GLN A 374 2.07 36.12 -72.52
CA GLN A 374 2.56 35.07 -71.61
C GLN A 374 1.61 33.87 -71.64
N LYS A 375 2.12 32.63 -71.84
CA LYS A 375 1.28 31.40 -71.81
C LYS A 375 0.40 31.38 -70.55
N ASP A 376 -0.91 31.18 -70.73
CA ASP A 376 -1.90 31.12 -69.64
C ASP A 376 -1.91 29.77 -68.90
N ALA A 377 -1.37 28.72 -69.50
CA ALA A 377 -1.17 27.40 -68.92
C ALA A 377 0.31 27.01 -69.00
N LEU A 378 0.85 26.52 -67.88
CA LEU A 378 2.17 25.90 -67.83
C LEU A 378 2.13 24.55 -68.55
N ASP A 379 3.19 24.16 -69.24
CA ASP A 379 3.27 22.83 -69.87
C ASP A 379 3.42 21.76 -68.76
N ASP A 380 2.89 20.54 -68.94
CA ASP A 380 2.94 19.47 -67.91
C ASP A 380 4.37 19.19 -67.40
N LYS A 381 5.39 19.38 -68.24
CA LYS A 381 6.81 19.25 -67.87
C LYS A 381 7.30 20.32 -66.91
N ASP A 382 6.74 21.53 -66.99
CA ASP A 382 7.05 22.65 -66.09
C ASP A 382 6.30 22.52 -64.75
N ILE A 383 5.25 21.70 -64.70
CA ILE A 383 4.43 21.43 -63.51
C ILE A 383 5.02 20.28 -62.66
N GLU A 384 5.84 19.38 -63.21
CA GLU A 384 6.41 18.23 -62.47
C GLU A 384 7.81 18.47 -61.86
N VAL A 385 8.17 19.71 -61.52
CA VAL A 385 9.46 20.05 -60.88
C VAL A 385 9.29 20.62 -59.47
N LEU A 386 10.35 20.56 -58.64
CA LEU A 386 10.39 21.11 -57.28
C LEU A 386 10.00 22.60 -57.23
N GLY A 387 10.31 23.36 -58.28
CA GLY A 387 10.01 24.79 -58.40
C GLY A 387 11.15 25.69 -57.92
N GLN A 388 10.92 27.01 -57.90
CA GLN A 388 11.88 28.02 -57.44
C GLN A 388 11.30 28.76 -56.22
N PRO A 389 12.11 29.23 -55.27
CA PRO A 389 11.62 29.97 -54.10
C PRO A 389 11.19 31.40 -54.50
N LEU A 390 9.91 31.61 -54.84
CA LEU A 390 9.38 32.91 -55.30
C LEU A 390 8.49 33.62 -54.27
N ILE A 391 7.59 32.91 -53.63
CA ILE A 391 6.59 33.50 -52.71
C ILE A 391 7.12 33.44 -51.28
N LYS A 392 7.23 34.59 -50.62
CA LYS A 392 7.71 34.74 -49.24
C LYS A 392 6.57 35.04 -48.27
N TYR A 393 6.67 34.53 -47.04
CA TYR A 393 5.75 34.88 -45.96
C TYR A 393 5.89 36.37 -45.60
N GLY A 394 4.76 37.08 -45.42
CA GLY A 394 4.69 38.49 -45.04
C GLY A 394 5.18 39.52 -46.07
N ASP A 395 6.14 39.16 -46.93
CA ASP A 395 6.75 40.09 -47.89
C ASP A 395 6.06 40.12 -49.27
N THR A 396 5.33 39.06 -49.62
CA THR A 396 4.73 38.91 -50.96
C THR A 396 3.22 39.03 -50.90
N THR A 397 2.68 40.09 -51.49
CA THR A 397 1.24 40.22 -51.73
C THR A 397 0.84 39.37 -52.94
N VAL A 398 -0.14 38.48 -52.76
CA VAL A 398 -0.64 37.59 -53.81
C VAL A 398 -2.10 37.91 -54.13
N PHE A 399 -2.49 37.71 -55.38
CA PHE A 399 -3.90 37.71 -55.81
C PHE A 399 -4.33 36.29 -56.15
N LEU A 400 -5.48 35.87 -55.62
CA LEU A 400 -6.05 34.56 -55.87
C LEU A 400 -7.02 34.62 -57.05
N GLN A 401 -6.83 33.76 -58.05
CA GLN A 401 -7.72 33.65 -59.21
C GLN A 401 -8.17 32.19 -59.41
N HIS A 402 -9.45 31.97 -59.67
CA HIS A 402 -9.98 30.65 -59.99
C HIS A 402 -9.52 30.17 -61.38
N CYS A 403 -9.01 28.94 -61.48
CA CYS A 403 -8.34 28.46 -62.69
C CYS A 403 -9.29 28.32 -63.89
N ALA A 404 -10.50 27.79 -63.68
CA ALA A 404 -11.46 27.51 -64.75
C ALA A 404 -12.26 28.75 -65.17
N THR A 405 -12.80 29.51 -64.21
CA THR A 405 -13.67 30.68 -64.50
C THR A 405 -12.92 32.00 -64.63
N LYS A 406 -11.64 32.05 -64.23
CA LYS A 406 -10.80 33.26 -64.23
C LYS A 406 -11.30 34.40 -63.32
N LEU A 407 -12.25 34.13 -62.44
CA LEU A 407 -12.74 35.08 -61.45
C LEU A 407 -11.69 35.32 -60.35
N TRP A 408 -11.62 36.55 -59.86
CA TRP A 408 -10.72 36.99 -58.78
C TRP A 408 -11.40 36.87 -57.42
N LEU A 409 -10.66 36.44 -56.40
CA LEU A 409 -11.12 36.49 -55.02
C LEU A 409 -11.24 37.94 -54.57
N SER A 410 -12.44 38.33 -54.15
CA SER A 410 -12.75 39.65 -53.59
C SER A 410 -13.73 39.49 -52.42
N TYR A 411 -14.25 40.60 -51.90
CA TYR A 411 -15.15 40.60 -50.76
C TYR A 411 -16.37 41.51 -50.98
N LYS A 412 -17.50 41.11 -50.39
CA LYS A 412 -18.75 41.88 -50.29
C LYS A 412 -18.99 42.26 -48.83
N SER A 413 -19.02 43.56 -48.55
CA SER A 413 -19.31 44.08 -47.21
C SER A 413 -20.82 44.22 -46.98
N PHE A 414 -21.29 43.87 -45.79
CA PHE A 414 -22.65 44.16 -45.31
C PHE A 414 -22.62 44.63 -43.84
N GLU A 415 -23.55 45.51 -43.46
CA GLU A 415 -23.69 45.97 -42.07
C GLU A 415 -24.65 45.07 -41.30
N THR A 416 -24.16 44.41 -40.25
CA THR A 416 -24.95 43.55 -39.36
C THR A 416 -24.97 44.14 -37.95
N LYS A 417 -26.12 44.10 -37.26
CA LYS A 417 -26.20 44.54 -35.84
C LYS A 417 -25.83 43.37 -34.91
N LYS A 418 -24.64 43.42 -34.30
CA LYS A 418 -24.21 42.46 -33.26
C LYS A 418 -24.60 42.94 -31.86
N LYS A 419 -25.13 42.01 -31.06
CA LYS A 419 -25.58 42.26 -29.68
C LYS A 419 -24.38 42.65 -28.81
N GLY A 420 -24.39 43.87 -28.24
CA GLY A 420 -23.32 44.39 -27.37
C GLY A 420 -22.23 45.21 -28.07
N VAL A 421 -22.08 45.12 -29.40
CA VAL A 421 -21.02 45.82 -30.17
C VAL A 421 -21.58 46.90 -31.09
N GLY A 422 -22.86 46.83 -31.46
CA GLY A 422 -23.51 47.80 -32.34
C GLY A 422 -23.56 47.32 -33.80
N LYS A 423 -23.48 48.25 -34.76
CA LYS A 423 -23.39 47.91 -36.20
C LYS A 423 -21.93 47.52 -36.50
N VAL A 424 -21.73 46.31 -37.00
CA VAL A 424 -20.43 45.77 -37.39
C VAL A 424 -20.47 45.49 -38.88
N GLU A 425 -19.41 45.90 -39.59
CA GLU A 425 -19.22 45.56 -41.00
C GLU A 425 -18.68 44.14 -41.08
N GLU A 426 -19.40 43.25 -41.75
CA GLU A 426 -18.98 41.88 -42.04
C GLU A 426 -18.65 41.77 -43.53
N LYS A 427 -17.50 41.15 -43.83
CA LYS A 427 -17.01 40.96 -45.18
C LYS A 427 -17.12 39.48 -45.55
N GLN A 428 -17.95 39.15 -46.54
CA GLN A 428 -18.03 37.81 -47.11
C GLN A 428 -17.13 37.70 -48.34
N ALA A 429 -16.37 36.61 -48.44
CA ALA A 429 -15.51 36.33 -49.58
C ALA A 429 -16.36 35.84 -50.78
N ILE A 430 -16.13 36.43 -51.96
CA ILE A 430 -16.82 36.10 -53.20
C ILE A 430 -15.84 36.09 -54.38
N LEU A 431 -16.21 35.46 -55.48
CA LEU A 431 -15.47 35.53 -56.74
C LEU A 431 -16.07 36.59 -57.66
N SER A 432 -15.25 37.50 -58.19
CA SER A 432 -15.68 38.65 -59.01
C SER A 432 -14.88 38.74 -60.32
N GLU A 433 -15.48 39.31 -61.38
CA GLU A 433 -14.84 39.46 -62.69
C GLU A 433 -13.71 40.51 -62.67
N GLU A 434 -13.91 41.65 -62.00
CA GLU A 434 -12.90 42.75 -61.98
C GLU A 434 -12.12 42.80 -60.66
N GLY A 435 -12.70 42.33 -59.55
CA GLY A 435 -12.12 42.42 -58.20
C GLY A 435 -11.78 43.86 -57.75
N LYS A 436 -11.51 44.07 -56.47
CA LYS A 436 -11.13 45.38 -55.91
C LYS A 436 -9.61 45.58 -55.87
N MET A 437 -9.15 46.83 -55.78
CA MET A 437 -7.70 47.13 -55.77
C MET A 437 -6.99 46.65 -54.50
N ASP A 438 -7.74 46.48 -53.41
CA ASP A 438 -7.27 46.09 -52.08
C ASP A 438 -7.35 44.57 -51.82
N ASP A 439 -7.74 43.75 -52.80
CA ASP A 439 -7.85 42.27 -52.68
C ASP A 439 -6.50 41.55 -52.45
N GLY A 440 -5.42 42.27 -52.21
CA GLY A 440 -4.12 41.67 -51.93
C GLY A 440 -4.14 40.82 -50.66
N ILE A 441 -3.56 39.62 -50.75
CA ILE A 441 -3.46 38.68 -49.63
C ILE A 441 -2.00 38.47 -49.28
N GLU A 442 -1.70 38.45 -47.99
CA GLU A 442 -0.38 38.09 -47.47
C GLU A 442 -0.46 36.76 -46.72
N PHE A 443 0.56 35.92 -46.90
CA PHE A 443 0.64 34.64 -46.20
C PHE A 443 1.45 34.77 -44.92
N SER A 444 0.89 34.26 -43.83
CA SER A 444 1.58 34.11 -42.55
C SER A 444 1.66 32.65 -42.16
N ARG A 445 2.85 32.20 -41.76
CA ARG A 445 3.10 30.80 -41.41
C ARG A 445 2.46 30.46 -40.06
N ALA A 446 1.69 29.38 -40.00
CA ALA A 446 1.18 28.88 -38.72
C ALA A 446 2.31 28.23 -37.90
N GLN A 447 2.21 28.26 -36.58
CA GLN A 447 3.13 27.50 -35.73
C GLN A 447 2.90 26.00 -35.96
N VAL A 448 3.97 25.21 -35.95
CA VAL A 448 3.90 23.76 -36.19
C VAL A 448 2.97 23.09 -35.17
N GLU A 449 3.02 23.56 -33.92
CA GLU A 449 2.17 23.08 -32.84
C GLU A 449 0.68 23.39 -33.09
N GLU A 450 0.34 24.63 -33.43
CA GLU A 450 -1.05 25.04 -33.77
C GLU A 450 -1.60 24.20 -34.92
N SER A 451 -0.81 23.98 -35.97
CA SER A 451 -1.20 23.14 -37.10
C SER A 451 -1.45 21.69 -36.68
N ARG A 452 -0.67 21.15 -35.74
CA ARG A 452 -0.86 19.80 -35.21
C ARG A 452 -2.13 19.74 -34.36
N THR A 453 -2.32 20.69 -33.44
CA THR A 453 -3.50 20.79 -32.58
C THR A 453 -4.78 20.91 -33.40
N ALA A 454 -4.82 21.74 -34.44
CA ALA A 454 -6.00 21.90 -35.30
C ALA A 454 -6.41 20.60 -36.02
N ARG A 455 -5.45 19.74 -36.38
CA ARG A 455 -5.76 18.40 -36.92
C ARG A 455 -6.32 17.48 -35.83
N VAL A 456 -5.74 17.51 -34.63
CA VAL A 456 -6.26 16.73 -33.49
C VAL A 456 -7.70 17.15 -33.20
N ILE A 457 -7.99 18.46 -33.18
CA ILE A 457 -9.35 19.00 -32.99
C ILE A 457 -10.32 18.44 -34.03
N ARG A 458 -9.96 18.43 -35.32
CA ARG A 458 -10.78 17.82 -36.37
C ARG A 458 -11.08 16.35 -36.09
N LYS A 459 -10.05 15.57 -35.73
CA LYS A 459 -10.20 14.14 -35.46
C LYS A 459 -11.09 13.89 -34.24
N CYS A 460 -10.88 14.67 -33.17
CA CYS A 460 -11.71 14.64 -31.97
C CYS A 460 -13.15 15.00 -32.29
N GLY A 461 -13.41 16.14 -32.93
CA GLY A 461 -14.76 16.59 -33.30
C GLY A 461 -15.51 15.52 -34.10
N ALA A 462 -14.89 14.99 -35.17
CA ALA A 462 -15.52 13.97 -36.00
C ALA A 462 -15.82 12.64 -35.27
N LEU A 463 -14.99 12.23 -34.30
CA LEU A 463 -15.24 11.02 -33.51
C LEU A 463 -16.29 11.26 -32.42
N PHE A 464 -16.24 12.40 -31.73
CA PHE A 464 -17.23 12.78 -30.72
C PHE A 464 -18.61 12.98 -31.35
N ASP A 465 -18.71 13.66 -32.49
CA ASP A 465 -20.00 13.86 -33.18
C ASP A 465 -20.64 12.52 -33.57
N LYS A 466 -19.86 11.59 -34.15
CA LYS A 466 -20.33 10.23 -34.45
C LYS A 466 -20.74 9.45 -33.21
N PHE A 467 -19.98 9.59 -32.14
CA PHE A 467 -20.26 8.92 -30.87
C PHE A 467 -21.54 9.46 -30.23
N ILE A 468 -21.71 10.77 -30.22
CA ILE A 468 -22.90 11.47 -29.71
C ILE A 468 -24.13 11.09 -30.53
N GLU A 469 -24.04 11.10 -31.86
CA GLU A 469 -25.13 10.64 -32.75
C GLU A 469 -25.49 9.17 -32.47
N GLY A 470 -24.49 8.32 -32.20
CA GLY A 470 -24.71 6.95 -31.77
C GLY A 470 -25.45 6.84 -30.43
N LEU A 471 -25.11 7.69 -29.46
CA LEU A 471 -25.81 7.75 -28.16
C LEU A 471 -27.24 8.27 -28.31
N ASP A 472 -27.48 9.28 -29.16
CA ASP A 472 -28.81 9.82 -29.45
C ASP A 472 -29.70 8.74 -30.08
N ASN A 473 -29.16 7.99 -31.04
CA ASN A 473 -29.86 6.86 -31.66
C ASN A 473 -30.16 5.73 -30.66
N LEU A 474 -29.29 5.50 -29.66
CA LEU A 474 -29.53 4.54 -28.59
C LEU A 474 -30.65 5.00 -27.64
N GLN A 475 -30.74 6.31 -27.40
CA GLN A 475 -31.76 6.94 -26.56
C GLN A 475 -33.13 6.96 -27.25
N GLU A 476 -33.18 7.18 -28.56
CA GLU A 476 -34.43 7.29 -29.34
C GLU A 476 -34.91 5.93 -29.93
N GLY A 477 -34.01 4.98 -30.22
CA GLY A 477 -34.30 3.72 -30.88
C GLY A 477 -34.05 2.48 -30.02
N GLY A 478 -35.11 1.77 -29.60
CA GLY A 478 -34.98 0.40 -29.07
C GLY A 478 -34.44 -0.59 -30.12
N ASP A 479 -33.84 -1.72 -29.69
CA ASP A 479 -33.24 -2.88 -30.41
C ASP A 479 -32.47 -2.65 -31.74
N GLN A 480 -32.97 -1.84 -32.68
CA GLN A 480 -32.30 -1.46 -33.94
C GLN A 480 -31.20 -0.39 -33.74
N GLY A 481 -31.29 0.47 -32.72
CA GLY A 481 -30.23 1.43 -32.38
C GLY A 481 -28.93 0.78 -31.87
N GLY A 482 -29.03 -0.43 -31.30
CA GLY A 482 -27.89 -1.19 -30.78
C GLY A 482 -26.94 -1.72 -31.87
N ASP A 483 -27.43 -1.99 -33.08
CA ASP A 483 -26.57 -2.46 -34.19
C ASP A 483 -25.75 -1.33 -34.82
N ILE A 484 -26.26 -0.08 -34.82
CA ILE A 484 -25.51 1.11 -35.24
C ILE A 484 -24.46 1.48 -34.18
N PHE A 485 -24.81 1.38 -32.89
CA PHE A 485 -23.85 1.60 -31.81
C PHE A 485 -22.73 0.55 -31.79
N ARG A 486 -23.01 -0.70 -32.19
CA ARG A 486 -21.98 -1.74 -32.38
C ARG A 486 -21.07 -1.51 -33.59
N GLN A 487 -21.49 -0.70 -34.56
CA GLN A 487 -20.65 -0.30 -35.70
C GLN A 487 -19.67 0.82 -35.33
N LEU A 488 -19.86 1.49 -34.19
CA LEU A 488 -18.89 2.45 -33.67
C LEU A 488 -17.65 1.73 -33.14
N ASN A 489 -16.47 2.18 -33.60
CA ASN A 489 -15.21 1.63 -33.16
C ASN A 489 -14.83 2.16 -31.77
N LEU A 490 -15.37 1.55 -30.71
CA LEU A 490 -15.08 1.92 -29.32
C LEU A 490 -13.57 1.86 -29.01
N SER A 491 -12.81 0.98 -29.67
CA SER A 491 -11.37 0.90 -29.47
C SER A 491 -10.65 2.17 -29.94
N GLU A 492 -11.08 2.75 -31.06
CA GLU A 492 -10.55 4.02 -31.57
C GLU A 492 -10.89 5.18 -30.62
N MET A 493 -12.07 5.15 -29.99
CA MET A 493 -12.48 6.17 -29.02
C MET A 493 -11.66 6.10 -27.73
N VAL A 494 -11.38 4.90 -27.22
CA VAL A 494 -10.53 4.71 -26.03
C VAL A 494 -9.10 5.16 -26.32
N MET A 495 -8.53 4.75 -27.45
CA MET A 495 -7.18 5.20 -27.86
C MET A 495 -7.11 6.72 -28.03
N LEU A 496 -8.16 7.34 -28.56
CA LEU A 496 -8.24 8.81 -28.66
C LEU A 496 -8.19 9.47 -27.27
N LEU A 497 -8.92 8.95 -26.28
CA LEU A 497 -8.94 9.49 -24.93
C LEU A 497 -7.58 9.33 -24.23
N GLU A 498 -6.95 8.15 -24.34
CA GLU A 498 -5.61 7.91 -23.81
C GLU A 498 -4.57 8.86 -24.45
N ASP A 499 -4.63 9.03 -25.77
CA ASP A 499 -3.79 9.97 -26.49
C ASP A 499 -4.01 11.41 -26.04
N LEU A 500 -5.25 11.82 -25.79
CA LEU A 500 -5.57 13.16 -25.28
C LEU A 500 -5.02 13.37 -23.87
N ILE A 501 -5.08 12.38 -22.99
CA ILE A 501 -4.50 12.47 -21.63
C ILE A 501 -3.00 12.70 -21.72
N ASN A 502 -2.31 11.92 -22.55
CA ASN A 502 -0.88 12.08 -22.77
C ASN A 502 -0.55 13.42 -23.46
N TYR A 503 -1.41 13.86 -24.38
CA TYR A 503 -1.24 15.14 -25.08
C TYR A 503 -1.38 16.37 -24.17
N PHE A 504 -2.19 16.26 -23.12
CA PHE A 504 -2.40 17.27 -22.08
C PHE A 504 -1.66 16.99 -20.77
N ALA A 505 -0.73 16.03 -20.76
CA ALA A 505 0.04 15.70 -19.57
C ALA A 505 0.87 16.90 -19.09
N GLN A 506 0.93 17.09 -17.77
CA GLN A 506 1.77 18.12 -17.18
C GLN A 506 3.24 17.70 -17.24
N PRO A 507 4.17 18.67 -17.44
CA PRO A 507 5.59 18.38 -17.39
C PRO A 507 5.99 17.88 -15.99
N GLU A 508 6.93 16.94 -15.95
CA GLU A 508 7.50 16.39 -14.71
C GLU A 508 8.18 17.47 -13.86
N ASP A 509 8.30 17.21 -12.56
CA ASP A 509 8.77 18.20 -11.58
C ASP A 509 10.29 18.40 -11.56
N ASP A 510 11.04 17.44 -12.10
CA ASP A 510 12.51 17.38 -12.18
C ASP A 510 13.10 18.08 -13.43
N ILE A 511 12.25 18.56 -14.34
CA ILE A 511 12.67 19.31 -15.53
C ILE A 511 13.16 20.72 -15.15
N GLU A 512 14.14 21.24 -15.89
CA GLU A 512 14.63 22.61 -15.74
C GLU A 512 13.48 23.64 -15.79
N HIS A 513 13.55 24.65 -14.93
CA HIS A 513 12.46 25.63 -14.77
C HIS A 513 12.10 26.34 -16.09
N GLU A 514 13.08 26.73 -16.90
CA GLU A 514 12.82 27.40 -18.18
C GLU A 514 12.10 26.48 -19.17
N GLU A 515 12.56 25.23 -19.30
CA GLU A 515 11.91 24.22 -20.15
C GLU A 515 10.50 23.91 -19.65
N LYS A 516 10.31 23.80 -18.32
CA LYS A 516 9.00 23.60 -17.70
C LYS A 516 8.03 24.74 -18.03
N GLN A 517 8.48 26.01 -17.93
CA GLN A 517 7.65 27.16 -18.30
C GLN A 517 7.31 27.18 -19.80
N ASN A 518 8.22 26.75 -20.68
CA ASN A 518 7.94 26.62 -22.11
C ASN A 518 6.89 25.54 -22.39
N LYS A 519 7.02 24.36 -21.76
CA LYS A 519 6.03 23.28 -21.86
C LYS A 519 4.66 23.69 -21.31
N LEU A 520 4.60 24.44 -20.21
CA LEU A 520 3.34 24.96 -19.65
C LEU A 520 2.68 26.00 -20.55
N ARG A 521 3.45 26.88 -21.19
CA ARG A 521 2.92 27.84 -22.18
C ARG A 521 2.34 27.12 -23.40
N ALA A 522 3.04 26.13 -23.92
CA ALA A 522 2.59 25.27 -25.00
C ALA A 522 1.29 24.52 -24.62
N LEU A 523 1.25 23.94 -23.42
CA LEU A 523 0.07 23.25 -22.88
C LEU A 523 -1.16 24.17 -22.79
N ARG A 524 -0.99 25.40 -22.28
CA ARG A 524 -2.07 26.38 -22.20
C ARG A 524 -2.59 26.76 -23.59
N ASN A 525 -1.69 27.01 -24.55
CA ASN A 525 -2.09 27.33 -25.93
C ASN A 525 -2.93 26.19 -26.55
N ARG A 526 -2.55 24.92 -26.33
CA ARG A 526 -3.36 23.76 -26.76
C ARG A 526 -4.75 23.75 -26.11
N GLN A 527 -4.82 24.01 -24.80
CA GLN A 527 -6.08 24.04 -24.05
C GLN A 527 -7.01 25.14 -24.58
N ASP A 528 -6.47 26.33 -24.87
CA ASP A 528 -7.23 27.47 -25.38
C ASP A 528 -7.80 27.15 -26.79
N LEU A 529 -7.01 26.57 -27.69
CA LEU A 529 -7.48 26.14 -29.02
C LEU A 529 -8.63 25.12 -28.95
N PHE A 530 -8.57 24.15 -28.04
CA PHE A 530 -9.64 23.17 -27.83
C PHE A 530 -10.91 23.82 -27.27
N GLN A 531 -10.76 24.84 -26.43
CA GLN A 531 -11.88 25.59 -25.87
C GLN A 531 -12.60 26.40 -26.95
N GLU A 532 -11.85 27.11 -27.80
CA GLU A 532 -12.40 27.97 -28.85
C GLU A 532 -13.15 27.18 -29.93
N GLU A 533 -12.67 25.99 -30.27
CA GLU A 533 -13.33 25.08 -31.22
C GLU A 533 -14.45 24.24 -30.57
N GLY A 534 -14.74 24.44 -29.29
CA GLY A 534 -15.90 23.85 -28.61
C GLY A 534 -15.80 22.36 -28.28
N ILE A 535 -14.61 21.75 -28.36
CA ILE A 535 -14.42 20.31 -28.08
C ILE A 535 -14.80 19.95 -26.65
N LEU A 536 -14.54 20.84 -25.69
CA LEU A 536 -14.99 20.66 -24.30
C LEU A 536 -16.51 20.52 -24.19
N ASN A 537 -17.28 21.23 -25.02
CA ASN A 537 -18.73 21.12 -25.02
C ASN A 537 -19.18 19.76 -25.56
N LEU A 538 -18.50 19.21 -26.58
CA LEU A 538 -18.78 17.87 -27.10
C LEU A 538 -18.48 16.79 -26.07
N ILE A 539 -17.34 16.89 -25.35
CA ILE A 539 -16.98 15.96 -24.26
C ILE A 539 -18.06 16.00 -23.17
N LEU A 540 -18.51 17.19 -22.78
CA LEU A 540 -19.54 17.37 -21.77
C LEU A 540 -20.90 16.83 -22.23
N ASP A 541 -21.31 17.05 -23.47
CA ASP A 541 -22.55 16.50 -24.03
C ASP A 541 -22.51 14.97 -24.07
N ALA A 542 -21.38 14.38 -24.46
CA ALA A 542 -21.18 12.92 -24.42
C ALA A 542 -21.32 12.37 -22.99
N ILE A 543 -20.72 13.05 -21.99
CA ILE A 543 -20.85 12.67 -20.57
C ILE A 543 -22.31 12.77 -20.12
N ASP A 544 -22.99 13.87 -20.42
CA ASP A 544 -24.39 14.09 -20.06
C ASP A 544 -25.31 13.01 -20.65
N LYS A 545 -25.10 12.64 -21.92
CA LYS A 545 -25.85 11.56 -22.59
C LYS A 545 -25.56 10.18 -22.00
N ILE A 546 -24.28 9.85 -21.74
CA ILE A 546 -23.91 8.61 -21.04
C ILE A 546 -24.58 8.53 -19.67
N ASN A 547 -24.65 9.64 -18.92
CA ASN A 547 -25.29 9.67 -17.62
C ASN A 547 -26.79 9.37 -17.70
N VAL A 548 -27.49 9.93 -18.68
CA VAL A 548 -28.91 9.64 -18.90
C VAL A 548 -29.11 8.16 -19.21
N ILE A 549 -28.31 7.59 -20.12
CA ILE A 549 -28.42 6.18 -20.55
C ILE A 549 -28.06 5.20 -19.42
N THR A 550 -27.00 5.49 -18.64
CA THR A 550 -26.60 4.66 -17.48
C THR A 550 -27.63 4.70 -16.37
N SER A 551 -28.26 5.84 -16.10
CA SER A 551 -29.36 5.96 -15.13
C SER A 551 -30.60 5.14 -15.52
N GLN A 552 -30.78 4.88 -16.82
CA GLN A 552 -31.85 4.05 -17.36
C GLN A 552 -31.49 2.55 -17.44
N GLY A 553 -30.27 2.16 -17.03
CA GLY A 553 -29.84 0.76 -16.90
C GLY A 553 -29.36 0.09 -18.20
N TYR A 554 -29.15 0.86 -19.28
CA TYR A 554 -28.77 0.33 -20.59
C TYR A 554 -27.25 0.13 -20.76
N LEU A 555 -26.41 0.69 -19.89
CA LEU A 555 -24.95 0.60 -19.95
C LEU A 555 -24.34 0.38 -18.56
N VAL A 556 -23.68 -0.76 -18.36
CA VAL A 556 -23.00 -1.12 -17.09
C VAL A 556 -21.46 -1.08 -17.22
N ALA A 557 -20.89 -0.69 -18.36
CA ALA A 557 -19.45 -0.93 -18.61
C ALA A 557 -18.63 0.19 -19.29
N LEU A 558 -19.08 1.45 -19.32
CA LEU A 558 -18.27 2.56 -19.88
C LEU A 558 -18.35 3.80 -18.99
N ALA A 559 -17.45 3.92 -18.02
CA ALA A 559 -17.21 5.17 -17.28
C ALA A 559 -15.75 5.25 -16.83
N GLY A 560 -14.92 5.97 -17.58
CA GLY A 560 -13.54 6.32 -17.22
C GLY A 560 -13.44 7.82 -16.87
N GLY A 561 -12.81 8.15 -15.75
CA GLY A 561 -12.69 9.51 -15.21
C GLY A 561 -11.47 10.26 -15.72
N GLU A 562 -11.52 10.79 -16.94
CA GLU A 562 -10.31 11.28 -17.64
C GLU A 562 -10.35 12.78 -18.04
N ALA A 563 -11.39 13.52 -17.66
CA ALA A 563 -11.51 14.95 -17.98
C ALA A 563 -10.58 15.88 -17.17
N ALA A 564 -9.92 15.40 -16.11
CA ALA A 564 -9.14 16.24 -15.19
C ALA A 564 -7.93 16.92 -15.85
N ALA A 565 -7.27 16.24 -16.80
CA ALA A 565 -6.05 16.74 -17.45
C ALA A 565 -6.31 17.97 -18.34
N VAL A 566 -7.47 18.03 -18.99
CA VAL A 566 -7.84 19.14 -19.91
C VAL A 566 -8.19 20.42 -19.15
N ILE A 567 -8.58 20.30 -17.87
CA ILE A 567 -9.10 21.39 -17.06
C ILE A 567 -8.01 22.02 -16.18
N LYS A 568 -7.04 21.23 -15.71
CA LYS A 568 -6.03 21.65 -14.73
C LYS A 568 -5.14 22.78 -15.27
N GLY A 569 -5.05 23.90 -14.54
CA GLY A 569 -4.17 25.03 -14.85
C GLY A 569 -4.75 26.08 -15.82
N ASN A 570 -6.03 25.97 -16.20
CA ASN A 570 -6.73 26.96 -17.01
C ASN A 570 -8.03 27.46 -16.34
N HIS A 571 -8.02 28.73 -15.90
CA HIS A 571 -9.16 29.38 -15.22
C HIS A 571 -10.44 29.40 -16.07
N THR A 572 -10.33 29.63 -17.38
CA THR A 572 -11.51 29.74 -18.27
C THR A 572 -12.23 28.40 -18.42
N ASN A 573 -11.49 27.29 -18.46
CA ASN A 573 -12.04 25.94 -18.49
C ASN A 573 -12.73 25.59 -17.17
N CYS A 574 -12.10 25.91 -16.03
CA CYS A 574 -12.69 25.72 -14.70
C CYS A 574 -13.98 26.52 -14.49
N ALA A 575 -14.06 27.75 -15.03
CA ALA A 575 -15.25 28.59 -14.94
C ALA A 575 -16.49 27.98 -15.64
N GLN A 576 -16.31 27.14 -16.68
CA GLN A 576 -17.44 26.45 -17.32
C GLN A 576 -18.09 25.38 -16.42
N PHE A 577 -17.32 24.84 -15.47
CA PHE A 577 -17.82 23.91 -14.45
C PHE A 577 -18.48 24.62 -13.28
N ALA A 578 -18.32 25.94 -13.12
CA ALA A 578 -18.95 26.73 -12.06
C ALA A 578 -20.49 26.89 -12.21
N GLN A 579 -21.10 26.32 -13.26
CA GLN A 579 -22.55 26.33 -13.44
C GLN A 579 -23.24 25.42 -12.41
N SER A 580 -24.30 25.92 -11.75
CA SER A 580 -24.93 25.21 -10.62
C SER A 580 -25.36 23.78 -10.95
N HIS A 581 -25.92 23.52 -12.13
CA HIS A 581 -26.40 22.18 -12.47
C HIS A 581 -25.26 21.17 -12.63
N ARG A 582 -24.09 21.59 -13.14
CA ARG A 582 -22.91 20.75 -13.32
C ARG A 582 -22.22 20.44 -12.01
N LEU A 583 -22.09 21.44 -11.13
CA LEU A 583 -21.60 21.22 -9.76
C LEU A 583 -22.50 20.26 -8.99
N ASN A 584 -23.83 20.48 -9.03
CA ASN A 584 -24.79 19.61 -8.35
C ASN A 584 -24.71 18.16 -8.87
N TRP A 585 -24.57 17.97 -10.19
CA TRP A 585 -24.36 16.64 -10.79
C TRP A 585 -23.08 15.98 -10.25
N LEU A 586 -21.95 16.69 -10.25
CA LEU A 586 -20.67 16.16 -9.77
C LEU A 586 -20.76 15.72 -8.30
N PHE A 587 -21.40 16.52 -7.43
CA PHE A 587 -21.63 16.16 -6.02
C PHE A 587 -22.63 15.02 -5.84
N SER A 588 -23.68 14.94 -6.68
CA SER A 588 -24.65 13.83 -6.66
C SER A 588 -23.99 12.48 -6.97
N ARG A 589 -23.05 12.47 -7.93
CA ARG A 589 -22.33 11.26 -8.32
C ARG A 589 -21.33 10.86 -7.24
N LEU A 590 -20.56 11.82 -6.72
CA LEU A 590 -19.68 11.63 -5.56
C LEU A 590 -20.43 11.01 -4.37
N GLY A 591 -21.67 11.43 -4.10
CA GLY A 591 -22.47 10.88 -3.01
C GLY A 591 -22.94 9.43 -3.19
N SER A 592 -23.00 8.96 -4.45
CA SER A 592 -23.62 7.68 -4.86
C SER A 592 -22.64 6.50 -5.00
N GLN A 593 -21.33 6.74 -5.17
CA GLN A 593 -20.38 5.71 -5.58
C GLN A 593 -19.74 4.89 -4.43
N SER A 594 -19.42 3.63 -4.77
CA SER A 594 -18.67 2.64 -3.99
C SER A 594 -17.17 2.64 -4.37
N THR A 595 -16.31 2.95 -3.40
CA THR A 595 -14.94 2.43 -3.18
C THR A 595 -13.82 2.50 -4.24
N GLY A 596 -14.01 3.04 -5.46
CA GLY A 596 -12.88 3.12 -6.42
C GLY A 596 -12.92 4.21 -7.50
N GLU A 597 -14.10 4.58 -8.01
CA GLU A 597 -14.25 5.52 -9.14
C GLU A 597 -14.22 7.01 -8.76
N GLY A 598 -14.27 7.32 -7.46
CA GLY A 598 -14.37 8.70 -6.95
C GLY A 598 -13.07 9.50 -6.93
N THR A 599 -11.91 8.86 -7.16
CA THR A 599 -10.59 9.52 -7.12
C THR A 599 -10.44 10.53 -8.25
N GLY A 600 -10.81 10.17 -9.48
CA GLY A 600 -10.79 11.08 -10.63
C GLY A 600 -11.75 12.26 -10.47
N MET A 601 -12.95 12.02 -9.94
CA MET A 601 -13.94 13.09 -9.70
C MET A 601 -13.51 14.05 -8.58
N LEU A 602 -12.87 13.53 -7.51
CA LEU A 602 -12.27 14.36 -6.46
C LEU A 602 -11.10 15.19 -7.01
N ASP A 603 -10.29 14.63 -7.90
CA ASP A 603 -9.18 15.36 -8.53
C ASP A 603 -9.70 16.46 -9.48
N VAL A 604 -10.76 16.21 -10.27
CA VAL A 604 -11.45 17.25 -11.06
C VAL A 604 -11.99 18.34 -10.14
N LEU A 605 -12.69 17.97 -9.08
CA LEU A 605 -13.25 18.93 -8.12
C LEU A 605 -12.15 19.77 -7.47
N HIS A 606 -11.05 19.13 -7.04
CA HIS A 606 -9.90 19.82 -6.46
C HIS A 606 -9.30 20.83 -7.44
N CYS A 607 -9.14 20.47 -8.72
CA CYS A 607 -8.63 21.38 -9.75
C CYS A 607 -9.57 22.57 -9.97
N VAL A 608 -10.88 22.32 -10.13
CA VAL A 608 -11.89 23.38 -10.33
C VAL A 608 -11.92 24.36 -9.16
N LEU A 609 -11.83 23.86 -7.92
CA LEU A 609 -11.88 24.69 -6.71
C LEU A 609 -10.61 25.52 -6.48
N ILE A 610 -9.45 25.04 -6.91
CA ILE A 610 -8.19 25.81 -6.83
C ILE A 610 -8.19 26.94 -7.84
N ASP A 611 -8.52 26.63 -9.10
CA ASP A 611 -8.31 27.56 -10.21
C ASP A 611 -9.47 28.55 -10.37
N SER A 612 -10.73 28.18 -10.03
CA SER A 612 -11.93 29.05 -10.22
C SER A 612 -12.56 29.54 -8.90
N PRO A 613 -12.42 30.84 -8.57
CA PRO A 613 -13.15 31.42 -7.43
C PRO A 613 -14.67 31.49 -7.64
N GLU A 614 -15.13 31.45 -8.89
CA GLU A 614 -16.57 31.42 -9.24
C GLU A 614 -17.22 30.12 -8.76
N ALA A 615 -16.53 28.97 -8.90
CA ALA A 615 -17.01 27.69 -8.41
C ALA A 615 -17.14 27.68 -6.88
N LEU A 616 -16.19 28.29 -6.16
CA LEU A 616 -16.23 28.45 -4.71
C LEU A 616 -17.45 29.25 -4.23
N ASN A 617 -17.83 30.30 -4.97
CA ASN A 617 -18.99 31.12 -4.65
C ASN A 617 -20.34 30.40 -4.84
N MET A 618 -20.37 29.36 -5.67
CA MET A 618 -21.58 28.58 -5.98
C MET A 618 -21.76 27.36 -5.04
N MET A 619 -20.84 27.14 -4.11
CA MET A 619 -20.87 26.03 -3.16
C MET A 619 -22.00 26.17 -2.13
N GLN A 620 -22.76 25.09 -1.94
CA GLN A 620 -23.85 25.00 -0.98
C GLN A 620 -23.48 24.10 0.22
N GLU A 621 -24.23 24.22 1.31
CA GLU A 621 -24.04 23.41 2.51
C GLU A 621 -24.19 21.90 2.23
N GLU A 622 -25.12 21.52 1.35
CA GLU A 622 -25.36 20.13 0.95
C GLU A 622 -24.11 19.47 0.34
N HIS A 623 -23.38 20.20 -0.50
CA HIS A 623 -22.14 19.73 -1.12
C HIS A 623 -21.06 19.43 -0.08
N ILE A 624 -20.91 20.29 0.93
CA ILE A 624 -19.93 20.10 2.01
C ILE A 624 -20.29 18.88 2.86
N LYS A 625 -21.60 18.64 3.12
CA LYS A 625 -22.07 17.44 3.81
C LYS A 625 -21.74 16.17 3.03
N VAL A 626 -21.88 16.19 1.70
CA VAL A 626 -21.47 15.07 0.85
C VAL A 626 -19.97 14.80 1.00
N ILE A 627 -19.12 15.83 0.94
CA ILE A 627 -17.65 15.68 1.12
C ILE A 627 -17.31 15.10 2.51
N ILE A 628 -17.95 15.58 3.57
CA ILE A 628 -17.73 15.05 4.92
C ILE A 628 -18.20 13.58 5.02
N SER A 629 -19.31 13.24 4.36
CA SER A 629 -19.80 11.85 4.31
C SER A 629 -18.85 10.92 3.55
N LEU A 630 -18.04 11.44 2.61
CA LEU A 630 -17.01 10.65 1.94
C LEU A 630 -15.92 10.21 2.94
N LEU A 631 -15.53 11.09 3.86
CA LEU A 631 -14.56 10.77 4.91
C LEU A 631 -15.11 9.70 5.88
N GLU A 632 -16.42 9.72 6.12
CA GLU A 632 -17.11 8.71 6.94
C GLU A 632 -17.20 7.34 6.23
N LYS A 633 -17.49 7.31 4.92
CA LYS A 633 -17.65 6.07 4.14
C LYS A 633 -16.32 5.44 3.69
N HIS A 634 -15.34 6.26 3.31
CA HIS A 634 -14.10 5.80 2.66
C HIS A 634 -12.86 5.84 3.56
N GLY A 635 -13.01 6.35 4.79
CA GLY A 635 -11.90 6.49 5.74
C GLY A 635 -11.11 7.79 5.55
N ARG A 636 -9.94 7.86 6.19
CA ARG A 636 -9.12 9.08 6.29
C ARG A 636 -8.23 9.24 5.05
N ASP A 637 -8.81 9.72 3.95
CA ASP A 637 -8.06 10.08 2.74
C ASP A 637 -7.51 11.52 2.83
N PRO A 638 -6.19 11.74 2.70
CA PRO A 638 -5.60 13.08 2.69
C PRO A 638 -6.14 13.97 1.54
N LYS A 639 -6.56 13.39 0.41
CA LYS A 639 -7.12 14.17 -0.71
C LYS A 639 -8.43 14.86 -0.33
N VAL A 640 -9.30 14.20 0.43
CA VAL A 640 -10.56 14.79 0.91
C VAL A 640 -10.29 15.98 1.83
N LEU A 641 -9.27 15.88 2.68
CA LEU A 641 -8.82 17.00 3.53
C LEU A 641 -8.22 18.15 2.70
N ASN A 642 -7.48 17.85 1.64
CA ASN A 642 -6.98 18.88 0.71
C ASN A 642 -8.13 19.63 0.04
N VAL A 643 -9.19 18.92 -0.40
CA VAL A 643 -10.40 19.57 -0.94
C VAL A 643 -11.07 20.46 0.10
N LEU A 644 -11.26 19.98 1.34
CA LEU A 644 -11.82 20.80 2.43
C LEU A 644 -10.95 22.03 2.76
N ASN A 645 -9.62 21.91 2.64
CA ASN A 645 -8.69 23.02 2.81
C ASN A 645 -8.83 24.05 1.68
N SER A 646 -8.83 23.60 0.41
CA SER A 646 -9.02 24.47 -0.77
C SER A 646 -10.39 25.16 -0.77
N LEU A 647 -11.42 24.55 -0.19
CA LEU A 647 -12.74 25.18 0.02
C LEU A 647 -12.73 26.33 1.02
N CYS A 648 -11.75 26.36 1.94
CA CYS A 648 -11.65 27.41 2.95
C CYS A 648 -10.96 28.67 2.41
N VAL A 649 -10.00 28.51 1.50
CA VAL A 649 -9.17 29.58 0.94
C VAL A 649 -9.03 29.41 -0.57
N GLY A 650 -9.65 30.30 -1.34
CA GLY A 650 -9.47 30.38 -2.80
C GLY A 650 -8.57 31.56 -3.16
N ASN A 651 -7.47 31.32 -3.88
CA ASN A 651 -6.54 32.37 -4.33
C ASN A 651 -6.09 33.35 -3.22
N GLY A 652 -5.87 32.84 -2.01
CA GLY A 652 -5.47 33.63 -0.84
C GLY A 652 -6.61 34.38 -0.12
N VAL A 653 -7.85 34.28 -0.60
CA VAL A 653 -9.04 34.88 0.01
C VAL A 653 -9.87 33.81 0.73
N ALA A 654 -10.23 34.09 1.99
CA ALA A 654 -11.00 33.17 2.82
C ALA A 654 -12.52 33.25 2.56
N VAL A 655 -13.17 32.12 2.33
CA VAL A 655 -14.63 32.01 2.13
C VAL A 655 -15.33 31.68 3.46
N ARG A 656 -15.95 32.68 4.09
CA ARG A 656 -16.53 32.55 5.45
C ARG A 656 -17.70 31.56 5.54
N SER A 657 -18.53 31.47 4.50
CA SER A 657 -19.66 30.52 4.45
C SER A 657 -19.17 29.07 4.51
N SER A 658 -18.19 28.72 3.68
CA SER A 658 -17.57 27.39 3.66
C SER A 658 -16.89 27.06 5.00
N GLN A 659 -16.11 27.99 5.56
CA GLN A 659 -15.46 27.80 6.86
C GLN A 659 -16.48 27.50 7.97
N LYS A 660 -17.58 28.25 8.02
CA LYS A 660 -18.65 28.03 8.99
C LYS A 660 -19.30 26.66 8.79
N ASN A 661 -19.67 26.32 7.56
CA ASN A 661 -20.31 25.04 7.25
C ASN A 661 -19.40 23.84 7.57
N ILE A 662 -18.09 23.96 7.32
CA ILE A 662 -17.12 22.93 7.69
C ILE A 662 -17.03 22.83 9.22
N CYS A 663 -16.91 23.95 9.93
CA CYS A 663 -16.87 23.94 11.40
C CYS A 663 -18.14 23.29 12.00
N ASP A 664 -19.31 23.67 11.51
CA ASP A 664 -20.61 23.22 12.02
C ASP A 664 -20.89 21.73 11.70
N ASN A 665 -20.32 21.17 10.61
CA ASN A 665 -20.56 19.79 10.20
C ASN A 665 -19.41 18.81 10.51
N LEU A 666 -18.18 19.29 10.66
CA LEU A 666 -16.99 18.45 10.90
C LEU A 666 -16.63 18.33 12.39
N LEU A 667 -16.80 19.41 13.17
CA LEU A 667 -16.35 19.46 14.57
C LEU A 667 -17.31 18.83 15.59
N PRO A 668 -18.65 18.88 15.46
CA PRO A 668 -19.53 18.39 16.52
C PRO A 668 -19.60 16.86 16.56
N GLY A 669 -19.02 16.25 17.60
CA GLY A 669 -19.37 14.90 18.08
C GLY A 669 -19.10 13.72 17.14
N LYS A 670 -18.49 13.93 15.97
CA LYS A 670 -18.15 12.86 15.02
C LYS A 670 -16.72 12.36 15.24
N ASN A 671 -16.54 11.04 15.34
CA ASN A 671 -15.24 10.36 15.50
C ASN A 671 -14.43 10.31 14.19
N LEU A 672 -14.45 11.37 13.40
CA LEU A 672 -13.78 11.45 12.10
C LEU A 672 -12.32 11.91 12.26
N LEU A 673 -12.10 12.93 13.09
CA LEU A 673 -10.80 13.54 13.33
C LEU A 673 -10.07 12.89 14.52
N LEU A 674 -8.74 12.95 14.50
CA LEU A 674 -7.90 12.51 15.62
C LEU A 674 -7.93 13.55 16.74
N GLN A 675 -8.14 13.09 17.97
CA GLN A 675 -8.15 13.92 19.17
C GLN A 675 -6.98 13.51 20.07
N THR A 676 -6.39 14.48 20.77
CA THR A 676 -5.31 14.24 21.72
C THR A 676 -5.53 15.04 22.99
N GLN A 677 -5.11 14.48 24.12
CA GLN A 677 -5.21 15.08 25.44
C GLN A 677 -3.97 14.68 26.25
N LEU A 678 -3.47 15.61 27.07
CA LEU A 678 -2.42 15.31 28.05
C LEU A 678 -3.01 14.45 29.18
N VAL A 679 -2.39 13.31 29.44
CA VAL A 679 -2.78 12.35 30.48
C VAL A 679 -1.55 12.06 31.36
N ASP A 680 -1.76 11.97 32.68
CA ASP A 680 -0.70 11.62 33.62
C ASP A 680 -0.27 10.16 33.46
N HIS A 681 1.03 9.90 33.61
CA HIS A 681 1.54 8.55 33.66
C HIS A 681 1.13 7.86 34.97
N VAL A 682 0.50 6.69 34.85
CA VAL A 682 0.05 5.87 35.98
C VAL A 682 0.91 4.61 36.09
N ALA A 683 1.38 4.32 37.29
CA ALA A 683 2.11 3.09 37.59
C ALA A 683 1.29 2.22 38.55
N SER A 684 1.24 0.92 38.27
CA SER A 684 0.49 -0.06 39.05
C SER A 684 1.44 -1.03 39.73
N MET A 685 1.37 -1.09 41.06
CA MET A 685 2.26 -1.88 41.91
C MET A 685 1.49 -3.00 42.59
N ARG A 686 2.11 -4.18 42.70
CA ARG A 686 1.56 -5.35 43.40
C ARG A 686 2.59 -5.94 44.37
N PRO A 687 2.18 -6.43 45.54
CA PRO A 687 2.97 -7.38 46.30
C PRO A 687 2.93 -8.77 45.64
N LEU A 688 3.97 -9.58 45.85
CA LEU A 688 4.04 -10.97 45.39
C LEU A 688 3.13 -11.92 46.20
N ILE A 689 1.82 -11.65 46.22
CA ILE A 689 0.79 -12.50 46.83
C ILE A 689 -0.34 -12.73 45.83
N PHE A 690 -0.71 -13.99 45.65
CA PHE A 690 -1.72 -14.43 44.69
C PHE A 690 -2.75 -15.30 45.41
N VAL A 691 -4.03 -15.00 45.19
CA VAL A 691 -5.17 -15.71 45.78
C VAL A 691 -6.16 -16.11 44.70
N GLY A 692 -6.69 -17.32 44.74
CA GLY A 692 -7.57 -17.80 43.67
C GLY A 692 -8.47 -18.94 44.12
N LYS A 693 -9.47 -19.24 43.30
CA LYS A 693 -10.39 -20.35 43.54
C LYS A 693 -10.00 -21.52 42.65
N VAL A 694 -9.26 -22.45 43.24
CA VAL A 694 -8.89 -23.71 42.58
C VAL A 694 -9.62 -24.85 43.28
N GLU A 695 -10.29 -25.70 42.52
CA GLU A 695 -11.00 -26.85 43.06
C GLU A 695 -10.03 -27.82 43.74
N SER A 696 -10.44 -28.38 44.88
CA SER A 696 -9.61 -29.27 45.70
C SER A 696 -8.28 -28.68 46.18
N SER A 697 -8.12 -27.35 46.16
CA SER A 697 -6.94 -26.69 46.71
C SER A 697 -7.03 -26.47 48.22
N VAL A 698 -5.87 -26.39 48.86
CA VAL A 698 -5.68 -25.98 50.27
C VAL A 698 -5.92 -24.49 50.51
N MET A 699 -5.98 -23.66 49.46
CA MET A 699 -6.05 -22.20 49.60
C MET A 699 -7.40 -21.72 50.14
N TYR A 700 -7.35 -20.80 51.11
CA TYR A 700 -8.55 -20.14 51.63
C TYR A 700 -9.18 -19.21 50.57
N ARG A 701 -10.48 -18.91 50.68
CA ARG A 701 -11.26 -18.25 49.60
C ARG A 701 -11.71 -16.82 49.89
N LYS A 702 -11.53 -16.33 51.13
CA LYS A 702 -11.97 -14.99 51.55
C LYS A 702 -10.80 -14.18 52.12
N TRP A 703 -10.39 -13.13 51.43
CA TRP A 703 -9.16 -12.39 51.75
C TRP A 703 -9.39 -10.90 51.99
N TYR A 704 -8.56 -10.31 52.85
CA TYR A 704 -8.63 -8.90 53.22
C TYR A 704 -7.23 -8.27 53.34
N PHE A 705 -7.08 -7.07 52.78
CA PHE A 705 -5.91 -6.21 53.02
C PHE A 705 -6.34 -4.76 53.22
N GLU A 706 -5.48 -3.97 53.85
CA GLU A 706 -5.65 -2.52 53.99
C GLU A 706 -4.57 -1.78 53.19
N ALA A 707 -4.91 -0.60 52.67
CA ALA A 707 -3.96 0.31 52.06
C ALA A 707 -4.14 1.70 52.67
N THR A 708 -3.04 2.39 52.98
CA THR A 708 -3.06 3.73 53.56
C THR A 708 -2.36 4.74 52.67
N LEU A 709 -2.90 5.96 52.61
CA LEU A 709 -2.33 7.07 51.87
C LEU A 709 -1.48 7.95 52.81
N ASP A 710 -0.17 7.97 52.61
CA ASP A 710 0.75 8.76 53.45
C ASP A 710 1.03 10.15 52.89
N HIS A 711 1.05 10.28 51.56
CA HIS A 711 1.34 11.54 50.88
C HIS A 711 0.55 11.65 49.58
N ILE A 712 -0.04 12.82 49.36
CA ILE A 712 -0.67 13.23 48.11
C ILE A 712 -0.30 14.68 47.84
N GLU A 713 0.27 14.93 46.66
CA GLU A 713 0.65 16.26 46.20
C GLU A 713 0.17 16.42 44.76
N MET A 714 -0.54 17.53 44.51
CA MET A 714 -1.03 17.86 43.18
C MET A 714 0.04 18.70 42.47
N VAL A 715 0.72 18.10 41.50
CA VAL A 715 1.84 18.72 40.78
C VAL A 715 1.38 19.41 39.50
N THR A 716 0.32 18.90 38.87
CA THR A 716 -0.23 19.38 37.61
C THR A 716 -1.64 19.95 37.82
N HIS A 717 -2.23 20.52 36.76
CA HIS A 717 -3.63 20.94 36.75
C HIS A 717 -4.62 19.76 36.72
N LEU A 718 -4.11 18.52 36.63
CA LEU A 718 -4.89 17.29 36.58
C LEU A 718 -5.08 16.72 38.00
N VAL A 719 -6.21 16.04 38.22
CA VAL A 719 -6.48 15.36 39.49
C VAL A 719 -5.58 14.13 39.60
N PRO A 720 -4.78 13.99 40.68
CA PRO A 720 -3.89 12.85 40.83
C PRO A 720 -4.66 11.53 40.79
N HIS A 721 -4.21 10.60 39.97
CA HIS A 721 -4.76 9.26 39.88
C HIS A 721 -4.36 8.44 41.12
N LEU A 722 -5.34 7.94 41.87
CA LEU A 722 -5.18 6.95 42.94
C LEU A 722 -6.34 5.96 42.89
N ARG A 723 -6.03 4.69 42.67
CA ARG A 723 -7.02 3.61 42.71
C ARG A 723 -6.44 2.38 43.38
N ILE A 724 -7.27 1.70 44.17
CA ILE A 724 -6.87 0.55 44.98
C ILE A 724 -7.88 -0.57 44.74
N GLY A 725 -7.40 -1.80 44.61
CA GLY A 725 -8.28 -2.96 44.58
C GLY A 725 -7.58 -4.25 44.17
N TRP A 726 -8.24 -5.02 43.30
CA TRP A 726 -7.83 -6.36 42.90
C TRP A 726 -7.69 -6.46 41.38
N ALA A 727 -6.73 -7.25 40.92
CA ALA A 727 -6.53 -7.55 39.52
C ALA A 727 -6.30 -9.06 39.31
N ASN A 728 -6.65 -9.56 38.13
CA ASN A 728 -6.53 -10.97 37.77
C ASN A 728 -5.34 -11.20 36.83
N THR A 729 -4.57 -12.26 37.08
CA THR A 729 -3.37 -12.66 36.31
C THR A 729 -3.64 -13.01 34.85
N ILE A 730 -4.88 -13.37 34.48
CA ILE A 730 -5.20 -13.76 33.09
C ILE A 730 -5.16 -12.58 32.13
N GLY A 731 -5.62 -11.40 32.56
CA GLY A 731 -5.88 -10.29 31.63
C GLY A 731 -5.27 -8.95 32.02
N TYR A 732 -5.07 -8.67 33.31
CA TYR A 732 -4.61 -7.35 33.72
C TYR A 732 -3.13 -7.13 33.40
N THR A 733 -2.88 -6.29 32.39
CA THR A 733 -1.54 -5.90 31.95
C THR A 733 -1.47 -4.38 31.79
N PRO A 734 -1.04 -3.64 32.83
CA PRO A 734 -1.05 -2.17 32.81
C PRO A 734 0.14 -1.64 32.00
N PHE A 735 0.04 -1.74 30.68
CA PHE A 735 1.05 -1.23 29.76
C PHE A 735 1.11 0.30 29.86
N PRO A 736 2.27 0.94 30.10
CA PRO A 736 2.37 2.39 30.36
C PRO A 736 2.11 3.31 29.14
N GLY A 737 1.49 2.81 28.08
CA GLY A 737 1.22 3.51 26.82
C GLY A 737 -0.27 3.79 26.58
N GLY A 738 -0.69 3.71 25.31
CA GLY A 738 -2.07 3.89 24.89
C GLY A 738 -2.91 2.64 25.16
N GLY A 739 -4.02 2.81 25.88
CA GLY A 739 -5.05 1.79 26.09
C GLY A 739 -6.42 2.29 25.59
N GLU A 740 -7.49 1.53 25.86
CA GLU A 740 -8.85 2.00 25.54
C GLU A 740 -9.15 3.34 26.23
N LYS A 741 -9.78 4.28 25.52
CA LYS A 741 -10.07 5.66 25.96
C LYS A 741 -8.80 6.51 26.16
N TRP A 742 -8.61 7.09 27.35
CA TRP A 742 -7.54 8.03 27.66
C TRP A 742 -6.48 7.39 28.56
N GLY A 743 -5.98 6.22 28.14
CA GLY A 743 -5.04 5.39 28.91
C GLY A 743 -5.76 4.25 29.65
N GLY A 744 -5.15 3.06 29.65
CA GLY A 744 -5.70 1.82 30.24
C GLY A 744 -4.77 1.22 31.29
N ASN A 745 -4.12 2.08 32.07
CA ASN A 745 -2.91 1.73 32.82
C ASN A 745 -3.19 1.58 34.32
N GLY A 746 -4.37 2.02 34.77
CA GLY A 746 -4.84 1.93 36.15
C GLY A 746 -5.70 0.71 36.40
N VAL A 747 -5.83 0.34 37.68
CA VAL A 747 -6.79 -0.66 38.13
C VAL A 747 -8.23 -0.16 37.87
N GLY A 748 -9.07 -1.03 37.33
CA GLY A 748 -10.46 -0.74 36.96
C GLY A 748 -10.65 -0.21 35.53
N ASP A 749 -9.58 -0.10 34.74
CA ASP A 749 -9.67 0.32 33.33
C ASP A 749 -10.06 -0.83 32.38
N ASP A 750 -9.84 -2.09 32.78
CA ASP A 750 -10.23 -3.28 32.02
C ASP A 750 -11.29 -4.13 32.75
N LEU A 751 -11.71 -5.22 32.12
CA LEU A 751 -12.68 -6.17 32.71
C LEU A 751 -12.06 -7.14 33.72
N TYR A 752 -10.73 -7.15 33.86
CA TYR A 752 -9.97 -8.08 34.70
C TYR A 752 -9.44 -7.43 35.98
N SER A 753 -9.71 -6.14 36.17
CA SER A 753 -9.31 -5.36 37.33
C SER A 753 -10.47 -4.55 37.91
N PHE A 754 -10.45 -4.40 39.22
CA PHE A 754 -11.53 -3.82 40.01
C PHE A 754 -10.94 -2.79 40.96
N GLY A 755 -11.21 -1.51 40.68
CA GLY A 755 -10.60 -0.39 41.38
C GLY A 755 -11.60 0.45 42.17
N PHE A 756 -11.12 1.10 43.22
CA PHE A 756 -11.84 2.09 44.00
C PHE A 756 -10.96 3.33 44.25
N ASP A 757 -11.51 4.53 44.03
CA ASP A 757 -10.83 5.83 44.16
C ASP A 757 -11.35 6.69 45.33
N GLY A 758 -12.20 6.12 46.19
CA GLY A 758 -12.87 6.84 47.27
C GLY A 758 -14.29 7.34 46.94
N ALA A 759 -14.65 7.47 45.66
CA ALA A 759 -15.96 7.96 45.22
C ALA A 759 -16.66 7.01 44.24
N ASN A 760 -15.91 6.32 43.41
CA ASN A 760 -16.37 5.52 42.30
C ASN A 760 -15.77 4.12 42.35
N LEU A 761 -16.58 3.16 41.95
CA LEU A 761 -16.16 1.80 41.63
C LEU A 761 -15.84 1.73 40.14
N TRP A 762 -14.61 1.34 39.82
CA TRP A 762 -14.07 1.28 38.46
C TRP A 762 -13.92 -0.16 37.99
N ALA A 763 -14.53 -0.47 36.84
CA ALA A 763 -14.32 -1.70 36.06
C ALA A 763 -14.62 -1.42 34.59
N GLY A 764 -13.83 -1.97 33.66
CA GLY A 764 -13.97 -1.74 32.21
C GLY A 764 -13.88 -0.27 31.79
N GLY A 765 -13.16 0.55 32.57
CA GLY A 765 -13.07 2.00 32.36
C GLY A 765 -14.39 2.73 32.58
N ILE A 766 -15.37 2.11 33.26
CA ILE A 766 -16.65 2.70 33.64
C ILE A 766 -16.58 3.08 35.13
N SER A 767 -16.88 4.34 35.44
CA SER A 767 -16.94 4.85 36.82
C SER A 767 -18.37 4.80 37.35
N ASN A 768 -18.64 3.91 38.30
CA ASN A 768 -19.93 3.85 39.00
C ASN A 768 -19.84 4.58 40.34
N LYS A 769 -20.53 5.72 40.46
CA LYS A 769 -20.50 6.55 41.67
C LYS A 769 -21.20 5.87 42.85
N VAL A 770 -20.52 5.83 43.99
CA VAL A 770 -21.05 5.32 45.25
C VAL A 770 -22.00 6.35 45.88
N ARG A 771 -23.05 5.85 46.57
CA ARG A 771 -24.02 6.70 47.28
C ARG A 771 -23.40 7.35 48.53
N ASP A 772 -23.84 8.56 48.84
CA ASP A 772 -23.45 9.34 50.04
C ASP A 772 -21.97 9.71 50.18
N VAL A 773 -21.29 10.01 49.07
CA VAL A 773 -19.89 10.49 49.08
C VAL A 773 -19.80 11.99 48.78
N SER A 774 -19.14 12.76 49.66
CA SER A 774 -18.85 14.20 49.47
C SER A 774 -17.33 14.44 49.41
N PRO A 775 -16.83 15.35 48.55
CA PRO A 775 -15.40 15.64 48.45
C PRO A 775 -14.86 16.33 49.71
N PRO A 776 -13.59 16.09 50.10
CA PRO A 776 -12.56 15.29 49.42
C PRO A 776 -12.71 13.78 49.66
N TYR A 777 -12.42 12.98 48.62
CA TYR A 777 -12.71 11.54 48.59
C TYR A 777 -11.72 10.67 49.40
N ILE A 778 -10.41 10.78 49.13
CA ILE A 778 -9.34 10.14 49.91
C ILE A 778 -8.39 11.23 50.41
N LYS A 779 -8.11 11.25 51.70
CA LYS A 779 -7.19 12.18 52.35
C LYS A 779 -5.98 11.45 52.91
N LYS A 780 -4.91 12.23 53.16
CA LYS A 780 -3.74 11.74 53.88
C LYS A 780 -4.15 11.15 55.23
N GLY A 781 -3.74 9.92 55.49
CA GLY A 781 -4.04 9.15 56.70
C GLY A 781 -5.26 8.23 56.61
N ASP A 782 -6.07 8.34 55.55
CA ASP A 782 -7.19 7.42 55.34
C ASP A 782 -6.70 6.00 55.06
N ILE A 783 -7.55 5.03 55.41
CA ILE A 783 -7.28 3.60 55.26
C ILE A 783 -8.42 2.98 54.48
N ILE A 784 -8.05 2.32 53.39
CA ILE A 784 -8.98 1.64 52.49
C ILE A 784 -8.81 0.14 52.73
N GLY A 785 -9.86 -0.52 53.22
CA GLY A 785 -9.91 -1.96 53.33
C GLY A 785 -10.51 -2.58 52.08
N CYS A 786 -9.87 -3.62 51.56
CA CYS A 786 -10.27 -4.31 50.34
C CYS A 786 -10.52 -5.78 50.67
N ALA A 787 -11.77 -6.24 50.54
CA ALA A 787 -12.16 -7.61 50.81
C ALA A 787 -12.63 -8.30 49.52
N ILE A 788 -12.16 -9.53 49.28
CA ILE A 788 -12.57 -10.38 48.15
C ILE A 788 -13.11 -11.72 48.66
N ASP A 789 -14.33 -12.07 48.24
CA ASP A 789 -14.99 -13.35 48.47
C ASP A 789 -15.07 -14.09 47.13
N LEU A 790 -14.27 -15.15 46.98
CA LEU A 790 -14.22 -15.93 45.75
C LEU A 790 -15.34 -16.97 45.65
N ASP A 791 -16.03 -17.29 46.74
CA ASP A 791 -17.18 -18.20 46.71
C ASP A 791 -18.42 -17.50 46.16
N ALA A 792 -18.69 -16.28 46.63
CA ALA A 792 -19.76 -15.43 46.13
C ALA A 792 -19.36 -14.60 44.88
N ALA A 793 -18.08 -14.65 44.48
CA ALA A 793 -17.48 -13.77 43.47
C ALA A 793 -17.83 -12.30 43.73
N MET A 794 -17.47 -11.81 44.93
CA MET A 794 -17.82 -10.48 45.41
C MET A 794 -16.60 -9.71 45.92
N ILE A 795 -16.44 -8.45 45.53
CA ILE A 795 -15.42 -7.54 46.07
C ILE A 795 -16.12 -6.38 46.78
N THR A 796 -15.66 -6.07 47.99
CA THR A 796 -16.18 -4.97 48.81
C THR A 796 -15.06 -4.10 49.35
N PHE A 797 -15.38 -2.83 49.57
CA PHE A 797 -14.43 -1.83 50.07
C PHE A 797 -14.91 -1.22 51.39
N THR A 798 -13.97 -0.79 52.21
CA THR A 798 -14.22 -0.01 53.42
C THR A 798 -13.34 1.23 53.43
N ILE A 799 -13.83 2.34 54.00
CA ILE A 799 -13.03 3.53 54.29
C ILE A 799 -13.05 3.72 55.80
N ASN A 800 -11.87 3.72 56.42
CA ASN A 800 -11.70 3.89 57.87
C ASN A 800 -12.60 2.95 58.70
N GLY A 801 -12.74 1.69 58.25
CA GLY A 801 -13.57 0.67 58.89
C GLY A 801 -15.06 0.71 58.54
N HIS A 802 -15.54 1.76 57.86
CA HIS A 802 -16.94 1.85 57.41
C HIS A 802 -17.11 1.24 56.02
N ARG A 803 -18.11 0.37 55.86
CA ARG A 803 -18.40 -0.31 54.59
C ARG A 803 -18.93 0.67 53.55
N VAL A 804 -18.33 0.64 52.37
CA VAL A 804 -18.76 1.41 51.20
C VAL A 804 -20.06 0.81 50.64
N LEU A 805 -21.04 1.65 50.31
CA LEU A 805 -22.34 1.23 49.76
C LEU A 805 -22.23 0.90 48.26
N GLY A 806 -21.63 -0.24 47.96
CA GLY A 806 -21.46 -0.79 46.62
C GLY A 806 -20.51 -1.99 46.65
N CYS A 807 -20.70 -2.94 45.73
CA CYS A 807 -19.83 -4.09 45.57
C CYS A 807 -19.72 -4.50 44.10
N PHE A 808 -18.60 -5.12 43.74
CA PHE A 808 -18.52 -5.88 42.50
C PHE A 808 -19.04 -7.28 42.76
N SER A 809 -19.84 -7.83 41.85
CA SER A 809 -20.39 -9.19 41.96
C SER A 809 -20.46 -9.88 40.60
N GLY A 810 -20.30 -11.20 40.56
CA GLY A 810 -20.48 -12.00 39.33
C GLY A 810 -19.31 -11.90 38.34
N PHE A 811 -18.09 -11.66 38.83
CA PHE A 811 -16.88 -11.69 38.01
C PHE A 811 -16.33 -13.11 37.84
N ASN A 812 -15.54 -13.34 36.80
CA ASN A 812 -14.89 -14.62 36.57
C ASN A 812 -13.81 -14.90 37.64
N THR A 813 -13.86 -16.06 38.27
CA THR A 813 -12.87 -16.52 39.26
C THR A 813 -11.72 -17.33 38.66
N ASP A 814 -11.68 -17.50 37.33
CA ASP A 814 -10.59 -18.18 36.64
C ASP A 814 -9.27 -17.41 36.84
N GLY A 815 -8.18 -18.13 37.08
CA GLY A 815 -6.87 -17.54 37.35
C GLY A 815 -6.69 -17.11 38.80
N MET A 816 -5.65 -16.30 39.04
CA MET A 816 -5.30 -15.82 40.37
C MET A 816 -5.51 -14.31 40.46
N PHE A 817 -5.99 -13.85 41.60
CA PHE A 817 -6.12 -12.44 41.96
C PHE A 817 -4.94 -11.98 42.78
N PHE A 818 -4.54 -10.73 42.60
CA PHE A 818 -3.53 -10.06 43.41
C PHE A 818 -3.99 -8.65 43.78
N PRO A 819 -3.58 -8.14 44.94
CA PRO A 819 -3.88 -6.77 45.32
C PRO A 819 -3.04 -5.81 44.48
N VAL A 820 -3.63 -4.69 44.08
CA VAL A 820 -2.97 -3.69 43.23
C VAL A 820 -3.32 -2.28 43.69
N ILE A 821 -2.31 -1.40 43.65
CA ILE A 821 -2.47 0.04 43.82
C ILE A 821 -1.94 0.71 42.55
N SER A 822 -2.77 1.54 41.94
CA SER A 822 -2.41 2.39 40.80
C SER A 822 -2.29 3.84 41.25
N THR A 823 -1.12 4.43 41.00
CA THR A 823 -0.81 5.81 41.40
C THR A 823 -0.21 6.61 40.26
N SER A 824 -0.56 7.89 40.20
CA SER A 824 0.18 8.92 39.45
C SER A 824 1.43 9.41 40.22
N ALA A 825 2.18 10.33 39.64
CA ALA A 825 3.40 10.87 40.23
C ALA A 825 3.16 11.58 41.59
N LYS A 826 4.16 11.51 42.49
CA LYS A 826 4.19 12.18 43.81
C LYS A 826 3.13 11.72 44.84
N LEU A 827 2.50 10.56 44.63
CA LEU A 827 1.76 9.87 45.70
C LEU A 827 2.65 8.87 46.44
N SER A 828 2.37 8.68 47.73
CA SER A 828 2.97 7.63 48.56
C SER A 828 1.88 6.85 49.28
N CYS A 829 1.82 5.55 49.03
CA CYS A 829 0.88 4.62 49.64
C CYS A 829 1.62 3.44 50.28
N ARG A 830 1.03 2.84 51.31
CA ARG A 830 1.55 1.62 51.95
C ARG A 830 0.49 0.52 51.98
N PHE A 831 0.91 -0.69 51.67
CA PHE A 831 0.13 -1.90 51.92
C PHE A 831 0.22 -2.31 53.40
N LEU A 832 -0.89 -2.76 53.96
CA LEU A 832 -1.03 -3.33 55.30
C LEU A 832 -1.67 -4.71 55.12
N MET A 833 -0.88 -5.78 55.24
CA MET A 833 -1.31 -7.15 54.91
C MET A 833 -1.61 -8.00 56.15
N GLY A 834 -1.26 -7.52 57.35
CA GLY A 834 -1.37 -8.26 58.62
C GLY A 834 -0.02 -8.80 59.12
N GLY A 835 -0.03 -9.34 60.33
CA GLY A 835 1.16 -9.93 60.97
C GLY A 835 2.32 -8.93 61.12
N ASP A 836 3.52 -9.37 60.76
CA ASP A 836 4.74 -8.55 60.78
C ASP A 836 4.88 -7.64 59.54
N HIS A 837 4.04 -7.84 58.51
CA HIS A 837 4.06 -7.11 57.24
C HIS A 837 3.04 -5.95 57.19
N GLY A 838 2.93 -5.24 58.31
CA GLY A 838 2.02 -4.10 58.48
C GLY A 838 0.75 -4.49 59.24
N LYS A 839 0.64 -3.99 60.48
CA LYS A 839 -0.52 -4.24 61.35
C LYS A 839 -1.78 -3.59 60.77
N LEU A 840 -2.82 -4.39 60.59
CA LEU A 840 -4.15 -3.92 60.22
C LEU A 840 -4.70 -3.02 61.33
N LYS A 841 -5.30 -1.88 60.98
CA LYS A 841 -5.87 -0.96 61.97
C LYS A 841 -7.32 -1.26 62.29
N PHE A 842 -8.11 -1.62 61.27
CA PHE A 842 -9.52 -1.98 61.44
C PHE A 842 -9.74 -3.49 61.40
N GLY A 843 -8.88 -4.21 60.66
CA GLY A 843 -8.91 -5.67 60.58
C GLY A 843 -9.99 -6.21 59.64
N PRO A 844 -9.97 -7.52 59.35
CA PRO A 844 -10.96 -8.15 58.49
C PRO A 844 -12.34 -8.16 59.16
N ILE A 845 -13.40 -7.98 58.36
CA ILE A 845 -14.79 -8.01 58.83
C ILE A 845 -15.36 -9.42 58.63
N GLY A 846 -15.91 -10.06 59.65
CA GLY A 846 -16.58 -11.36 59.50
C GLY A 846 -15.61 -12.51 59.23
N GLU A 847 -15.93 -13.38 58.27
CA GLU A 847 -15.15 -14.60 57.97
C GLU A 847 -13.88 -14.35 57.13
N PHE A 848 -13.48 -13.10 56.87
CA PHE A 848 -12.33 -12.83 56.00
C PHE A 848 -11.00 -13.03 56.74
N SER A 849 -9.99 -13.51 56.02
CA SER A 849 -8.63 -13.67 56.55
C SER A 849 -7.71 -12.52 56.12
N PRO A 850 -6.78 -12.06 56.98
CA PRO A 850 -5.69 -11.20 56.55
C PRO A 850 -4.89 -11.85 55.43
N LEU A 851 -4.47 -11.05 54.45
CA LEU A 851 -3.75 -11.54 53.26
C LEU A 851 -2.40 -12.20 53.58
N VAL A 852 -1.75 -11.83 54.69
CA VAL A 852 -0.49 -12.42 55.15
C VAL A 852 -0.58 -13.94 55.38
N GLU A 853 -1.77 -14.47 55.71
CA GLU A 853 -1.98 -15.91 55.98
C GLU A 853 -1.79 -16.77 54.71
N CYS A 854 -1.73 -16.17 53.52
CA CYS A 854 -1.49 -16.86 52.27
C CYS A 854 0.01 -17.11 51.97
N LEU A 855 0.92 -16.49 52.75
CA LEU A 855 2.36 -16.58 52.48
C LEU A 855 2.87 -18.01 52.71
N LEU A 856 3.58 -18.56 51.72
CA LEU A 856 4.18 -19.88 51.82
C LEU A 856 5.46 -19.86 52.68
N PRO A 857 5.87 -21.01 53.24
CA PRO A 857 7.14 -21.12 53.95
C PRO A 857 8.31 -20.68 53.08
N SER A 858 9.19 -19.84 53.62
CA SER A 858 10.36 -19.25 52.94
C SER A 858 10.08 -18.26 51.80
N GLN A 859 8.82 -17.87 51.57
CA GLN A 859 8.48 -16.83 50.58
C GLN A 859 8.85 -15.43 51.11
N GLN A 860 9.68 -14.69 50.37
CA GLN A 860 9.99 -13.30 50.69
C GLN A 860 8.97 -12.36 50.03
N LEU A 861 8.45 -11.43 50.81
CA LEU A 861 7.47 -10.46 50.33
C LEU A 861 8.19 -9.26 49.69
N ALA A 862 7.97 -9.06 48.40
CA ALA A 862 8.44 -7.90 47.65
C ALA A 862 7.27 -7.18 46.97
N ILE A 863 7.42 -5.87 46.75
CA ILE A 863 6.51 -5.07 45.93
C ILE A 863 7.17 -4.87 44.58
N GLU A 864 6.48 -5.25 43.53
CA GLU A 864 6.96 -5.18 42.16
C GLU A 864 5.96 -4.42 41.26
N PRO A 865 6.46 -3.74 40.22
CA PRO A 865 5.57 -3.20 39.19
C PRO A 865 4.83 -4.33 38.47
N CYS A 866 3.55 -4.13 38.20
CA CYS A 866 2.72 -5.11 37.48
C CYS A 866 3.17 -5.31 36.03
N TYR A 867 3.90 -4.34 35.46
CA TYR A 867 4.51 -4.42 34.15
C TYR A 867 5.88 -3.74 34.19
N ASN A 868 6.92 -4.41 33.67
CA ASN A 868 8.29 -3.89 33.66
C ASN A 868 8.97 -4.16 32.31
N PHE A 869 9.75 -3.19 31.82
CA PHE A 869 10.64 -3.33 30.66
C PHE A 869 12.10 -3.60 31.05
N GLY A 870 12.43 -3.52 32.34
CA GLY A 870 13.79 -3.46 32.86
C GLY A 870 14.18 -2.03 33.22
N GLU A 871 15.43 -1.84 33.64
CA GLU A 871 15.97 -0.53 34.01
C GLU A 871 16.48 0.20 32.75
N LEU A 872 15.55 0.83 32.02
CA LEU A 872 15.83 1.52 30.76
C LEU A 872 16.90 2.62 30.88
N SER A 873 16.97 3.31 32.03
CA SER A 873 17.99 4.33 32.29
C SER A 873 19.41 3.78 32.32
N LYS A 874 19.57 2.48 32.60
CA LYS A 874 20.85 1.76 32.57
C LYS A 874 21.00 0.86 31.34
N GLY A 875 20.06 0.93 30.39
CA GLY A 875 20.05 0.06 29.21
C GLY A 875 19.73 -1.41 29.50
N VAL A 876 19.22 -1.74 30.70
CA VAL A 876 18.91 -3.11 31.09
C VAL A 876 17.51 -3.48 30.62
N LEU A 877 17.40 -4.49 29.77
CA LEU A 877 16.13 -4.97 29.21
C LEU A 877 15.69 -6.25 29.91
N ALA A 878 14.40 -6.34 30.22
CA ALA A 878 13.79 -7.52 30.80
C ALA A 878 12.75 -8.14 29.85
N GLY A 879 12.79 -9.46 29.73
CA GLY A 879 11.72 -10.24 29.12
C GLY A 879 10.43 -10.21 29.95
N PRO A 880 9.36 -10.87 29.48
CA PRO A 880 8.14 -11.00 30.27
C PRO A 880 8.41 -11.75 31.58
N SER A 881 7.89 -11.22 32.69
CA SER A 881 8.00 -11.87 33.98
C SER A 881 7.27 -13.21 33.94
N LEU A 882 8.00 -14.31 34.04
CA LEU A 882 7.43 -15.65 34.20
C LEU A 882 6.61 -15.66 35.50
N LEU A 883 5.29 -15.74 35.38
CA LEU A 883 4.35 -15.95 36.51
C LEU A 883 4.44 -17.39 37.08
N GLN A 884 5.57 -18.07 36.88
CA GLN A 884 5.78 -19.46 37.28
C GLN A 884 5.70 -19.59 38.81
N ASP A 885 5.05 -20.67 39.26
CA ASP A 885 4.91 -21.16 40.65
C ASP A 885 3.79 -20.65 41.55
N TYR A 886 2.84 -19.84 41.08
CA TYR A 886 1.71 -19.38 41.92
C TYR A 886 0.39 -20.14 41.70
N THR A 887 0.44 -21.38 41.23
CA THR A 887 -0.73 -22.26 41.25
C THR A 887 -0.99 -22.70 42.69
N ALA A 888 -2.24 -22.57 43.14
CA ALA A 888 -2.61 -22.99 44.48
C ALA A 888 -2.34 -24.50 44.64
N PHE A 889 -1.75 -24.91 45.76
CA PHE A 889 -1.41 -26.32 45.98
C PHE A 889 -2.69 -27.17 45.97
N VAL A 890 -2.73 -28.12 45.02
CA VAL A 890 -3.74 -29.17 44.95
C VAL A 890 -3.00 -30.48 45.18
N PRO A 891 -3.28 -31.21 46.25
CA PRO A 891 -2.64 -32.48 46.49
C PRO A 891 -3.14 -33.51 45.45
N ILE A 892 -2.24 -34.01 44.63
CA ILE A 892 -2.50 -35.02 43.60
C ILE A 892 -1.76 -36.31 44.01
N PRO A 893 -2.43 -37.23 44.74
CA PRO A 893 -1.89 -38.56 44.97
C PRO A 893 -1.80 -39.35 43.66
N VAL A 894 -0.89 -40.30 43.61
CA VAL A 894 -0.75 -41.27 42.52
C VAL A 894 -2.04 -42.08 42.40
N ASP A 895 -2.61 -42.13 41.20
CA ASP A 895 -3.84 -42.90 40.95
C ASP A 895 -3.54 -44.40 40.88
N THR A 896 -4.21 -45.18 41.73
CA THR A 896 -4.08 -46.63 41.84
C THR A 896 -5.36 -47.38 41.46
N ALA A 897 -6.41 -46.68 41.00
CA ALA A 897 -7.73 -47.27 40.72
C ALA A 897 -7.70 -48.31 39.59
N GLY A 898 -6.85 -48.11 38.58
CA GLY A 898 -6.68 -49.03 37.44
C GLY A 898 -5.63 -50.14 37.64
N VAL A 899 -4.89 -50.13 38.74
CA VAL A 899 -3.76 -51.06 38.96
C VAL A 899 -4.24 -52.33 39.66
N ALA A 900 -4.14 -53.46 38.94
CA ALA A 900 -4.39 -54.79 39.49
C ALA A 900 -3.10 -55.39 40.06
N LEU A 901 -3.15 -55.93 41.28
CA LEU A 901 -2.00 -56.60 41.89
C LEU A 901 -1.93 -58.06 41.42
N PRO A 902 -0.79 -58.53 40.90
CA PRO A 902 -0.57 -59.96 40.67
C PRO A 902 -0.63 -60.78 41.96
N ASN A 903 -1.18 -62.00 41.89
CA ASN A 903 -1.35 -62.90 43.06
C ASN A 903 -0.04 -63.17 43.84
N HIS A 904 1.12 -63.18 43.17
CA HIS A 904 2.41 -63.39 43.83
C HIS A 904 2.85 -62.20 44.71
N ILE A 905 2.33 -61.01 44.43
CA ILE A 905 2.55 -59.77 45.20
C ILE A 905 1.50 -59.64 46.31
N GLU A 906 0.27 -60.13 46.11
CA GLU A 906 -0.73 -60.14 47.20
C GLU A 906 -0.28 -60.98 48.41
N ASN A 907 0.51 -62.03 48.18
CA ASN A 907 1.00 -62.91 49.25
C ASN A 907 1.92 -62.22 50.27
N ILE A 908 2.58 -61.10 49.92
CA ILE A 908 3.43 -60.35 50.86
C ILE A 908 2.65 -59.32 51.68
N ARG A 909 1.41 -58.96 51.28
CA ARG A 909 0.65 -57.87 51.90
C ARG A 909 0.53 -57.99 53.42
N GLU A 910 0.27 -59.19 53.94
CA GLU A 910 0.03 -59.42 55.37
C GLU A 910 1.33 -59.36 56.17
N LYS A 911 2.44 -59.85 55.60
CA LYS A 911 3.77 -59.76 56.21
C LYS A 911 4.32 -58.33 56.16
N LEU A 912 4.01 -57.60 55.09
CA LEU A 912 4.35 -56.18 54.96
C LEU A 912 3.55 -55.36 55.97
N ALA A 913 2.23 -55.57 56.07
CA ALA A 913 1.36 -54.93 57.05
C ALA A 913 1.79 -55.25 58.50
N GLU A 914 2.19 -56.51 58.77
CA GLU A 914 2.74 -56.91 60.06
C GLU A 914 4.02 -56.12 60.38
N ASN A 915 5.00 -56.06 59.47
CA ASN A 915 6.23 -55.31 59.73
C ASN A 915 6.01 -53.79 59.85
N ILE A 916 5.10 -53.21 59.07
CA ILE A 916 4.69 -51.80 59.19
C ILE A 916 4.10 -51.55 60.59
N HIS A 917 3.25 -52.46 61.08
CA HIS A 917 2.66 -52.37 62.41
C HIS A 917 3.72 -52.51 63.53
N GLU A 918 4.67 -53.43 63.39
CA GLU A 918 5.77 -53.61 64.35
C GLU A 918 6.69 -52.38 64.43
N LEU A 919 6.98 -51.74 63.29
CA LEU A 919 7.74 -50.49 63.21
C LEU A 919 6.96 -49.30 63.80
N TRP A 920 5.67 -49.19 63.47
CA TRP A 920 4.78 -48.17 64.04
C TRP A 920 4.71 -48.30 65.57
N ALA A 921 4.58 -49.53 66.08
CA ALA A 921 4.52 -49.80 67.51
C ALA A 921 5.84 -49.45 68.22
N MET A 922 6.98 -49.79 67.61
CA MET A 922 8.31 -49.40 68.10
C MET A 922 8.45 -47.89 68.19
N ASN A 923 8.16 -47.16 67.10
CA ASN A 923 8.27 -45.69 67.04
C ASN A 923 7.32 -44.99 68.03
N LYS A 924 6.12 -45.54 68.25
CA LYS A 924 5.19 -45.03 69.26
C LYS A 924 5.70 -45.23 70.68
N ILE A 925 6.30 -46.38 70.98
CA ILE A 925 6.90 -46.63 72.30
C ILE A 925 8.10 -45.70 72.53
N ASP A 926 8.93 -45.47 71.51
CA ASP A 926 10.05 -44.52 71.58
C ASP A 926 9.57 -43.07 71.85
N ALA A 927 8.40 -42.70 71.33
CA ALA A 927 7.74 -41.43 71.64
C ALA A 927 7.06 -41.38 73.04
N GLY A 928 7.19 -42.45 73.83
CA GLY A 928 6.71 -42.58 75.21
C GLY A 928 5.26 -43.08 75.33
N TRP A 929 4.71 -43.73 74.31
CA TRP A 929 3.38 -44.33 74.37
C TRP A 929 3.41 -45.73 75.01
N SER A 930 2.41 -46.05 75.81
CA SER A 930 2.23 -47.36 76.44
C SER A 930 0.87 -47.97 76.13
N PHE A 931 0.73 -49.28 76.26
CA PHE A 931 -0.55 -49.95 76.02
C PHE A 931 -1.65 -49.51 77.01
N GLY A 932 -2.87 -49.32 76.50
CA GLY A 932 -4.06 -49.14 77.31
C GLY A 932 -5.34 -49.44 76.54
N GLU A 933 -6.36 -49.99 77.20
CA GLU A 933 -7.62 -50.44 76.56
C GLU A 933 -8.41 -49.31 75.88
N LYS A 934 -8.21 -48.06 76.29
CA LYS A 934 -8.78 -46.87 75.68
C LYS A 934 -7.65 -45.91 75.32
N ARG A 935 -7.78 -45.27 74.15
CA ARG A 935 -6.86 -44.22 73.71
C ARG A 935 -6.99 -43.00 74.63
N ASP A 936 -5.87 -42.56 75.19
CA ASP A 936 -5.76 -41.37 76.04
C ASP A 936 -4.47 -40.65 75.66
N ASP A 937 -4.60 -39.55 74.92
CA ASP A 937 -3.47 -38.80 74.37
C ASP A 937 -2.72 -38.02 75.48
N TYR A 938 -3.38 -37.66 76.58
CA TYR A 938 -2.74 -36.99 77.73
C TYR A 938 -1.87 -37.97 78.54
N LYS A 939 -2.36 -39.20 78.75
CA LYS A 939 -1.59 -40.26 79.44
C LYS A 939 -0.70 -41.07 78.50
N LYS A 940 -0.65 -40.71 77.21
CA LYS A 940 0.04 -41.44 76.14
C LYS A 940 -0.26 -42.94 76.15
N LYS A 941 -1.54 -43.30 76.21
CA LYS A 941 -1.98 -44.70 76.14
C LYS A 941 -2.63 -45.02 74.80
N HIS A 942 -2.24 -46.12 74.18
CA HIS A 942 -2.77 -46.53 72.87
C HIS A 942 -3.20 -48.01 72.85
N PRO A 943 -4.43 -48.32 72.38
CA PRO A 943 -4.95 -49.69 72.37
C PRO A 943 -4.32 -50.59 71.30
N CYS A 944 -3.80 -50.02 70.20
CA CYS A 944 -3.18 -50.78 69.12
C CYS A 944 -1.74 -51.25 69.41
N LEU A 945 -1.16 -50.98 70.58
CA LEU A 945 0.16 -51.52 70.99
C LEU A 945 0.03 -52.99 71.41
N THR A 946 -0.37 -53.84 70.48
CA THR A 946 -0.60 -55.29 70.62
C THR A 946 -0.12 -55.98 69.34
N SER A 947 -0.07 -57.32 69.33
CA SER A 947 0.34 -58.06 68.13
C SER A 947 -0.64 -57.85 66.97
N PHE A 948 -0.15 -57.92 65.73
CA PHE A 948 -0.94 -57.72 64.51
C PHE A 948 -2.20 -58.61 64.45
N GLU A 949 -2.12 -59.85 64.95
CA GLU A 949 -3.26 -60.77 65.04
C GLU A 949 -4.38 -60.29 65.98
N LYS A 950 -4.01 -59.55 67.04
CA LYS A 950 -4.90 -59.08 68.10
C LYS A 950 -5.39 -57.64 67.87
N LEU A 951 -5.06 -57.04 66.74
CA LEU A 951 -5.55 -55.71 66.37
C LEU A 951 -7.07 -55.70 66.19
N PRO A 952 -7.75 -54.59 66.51
CA PRO A 952 -9.13 -54.39 66.10
C PRO A 952 -9.29 -54.58 64.59
N MET A 953 -10.40 -55.19 64.16
CA MET A 953 -10.61 -55.52 62.74
C MET A 953 -10.56 -54.29 61.82
N ALA A 954 -10.91 -53.10 62.33
CA ALA A 954 -10.79 -51.84 61.59
C ALA A 954 -9.32 -51.45 61.34
N GLU A 955 -8.47 -51.49 62.37
CA GLU A 955 -7.04 -51.16 62.29
C GLU A 955 -6.28 -52.20 61.45
N LYS A 956 -6.57 -53.49 61.66
CA LYS A 956 -5.99 -54.56 60.84
C LYS A 956 -6.35 -54.41 59.36
N ARG A 957 -7.57 -53.98 59.04
CA ARG A 957 -7.97 -53.67 57.66
C ARG A 957 -7.26 -52.44 57.13
N TYR A 958 -7.04 -51.43 57.96
CA TYR A 958 -6.30 -50.23 57.60
C TYR A 958 -4.85 -50.56 57.19
N ASP A 959 -4.11 -51.31 58.01
CA ASP A 959 -2.71 -51.68 57.71
C ASP A 959 -2.61 -52.54 56.45
N ASN A 960 -3.53 -53.48 56.26
CA ASN A 960 -3.60 -54.27 55.02
C ASN A 960 -3.92 -53.41 53.79
N THR A 961 -4.80 -52.43 53.95
CA THR A 961 -5.15 -51.51 52.87
C THR A 961 -3.97 -50.61 52.54
N LEU A 962 -3.25 -50.11 53.55
CA LEU A 962 -2.04 -49.31 53.38
C LEU A 962 -0.97 -50.11 52.62
N ALA A 963 -0.70 -51.35 53.03
CA ALA A 963 0.24 -52.23 52.34
C ALA A 963 -0.15 -52.49 50.86
N ILE A 964 -1.43 -52.74 50.59
CA ILE A 964 -1.96 -52.91 49.22
C ILE A 964 -1.78 -51.62 48.41
N GLN A 965 -2.11 -50.46 48.98
CA GLN A 965 -1.99 -49.17 48.30
C GLN A 965 -0.53 -48.84 48.00
N THR A 966 0.39 -49.05 48.94
CA THR A 966 1.82 -48.84 48.69
C THR A 966 2.34 -49.73 47.56
N LEU A 967 1.96 -51.01 47.52
CA LEU A 967 2.32 -51.92 46.43
C LEU A 967 1.75 -51.48 45.08
N LYS A 968 0.50 -51.00 45.06
CA LYS A 968 -0.11 -50.43 43.84
C LYS A 968 0.57 -49.14 43.40
N THR A 969 0.95 -48.27 44.34
CA THR A 969 1.69 -47.03 44.04
C THR A 969 3.04 -47.34 43.40
N VAL A 970 3.78 -48.32 43.91
CA VAL A 970 5.06 -48.75 43.31
C VAL A 970 4.87 -49.18 41.85
N LEU A 971 3.85 -49.99 41.55
CA LEU A 971 3.54 -50.39 40.17
C LEU A 971 3.06 -49.21 39.31
N ALA A 972 2.26 -48.30 39.86
CA ALA A 972 1.76 -47.11 39.16
C ALA A 972 2.90 -46.14 38.79
N LEU A 973 3.97 -46.11 39.60
CA LEU A 973 5.21 -45.36 39.33
C LEU A 973 6.12 -46.06 38.31
N GLY A 974 5.69 -47.16 37.70
CA GLY A 974 6.41 -47.86 36.61
C GLY A 974 7.48 -48.85 37.07
N TYR A 975 7.58 -49.12 38.37
CA TYR A 975 8.52 -50.13 38.89
C TYR A 975 7.97 -51.54 38.70
N HIS A 976 8.84 -52.45 38.28
CA HIS A 976 8.51 -53.86 38.11
C HIS A 976 8.96 -54.63 39.35
N ILE A 977 8.02 -55.38 39.94
CA ILE A 977 8.30 -56.17 41.15
C ILE A 977 8.57 -57.61 40.71
N THR A 978 9.80 -58.07 40.89
CA THR A 978 10.22 -59.45 40.60
C THR A 978 10.48 -60.21 41.91
N VAL A 979 10.23 -61.52 41.92
CA VAL A 979 10.41 -62.36 43.13
C VAL A 979 11.65 -63.23 42.95
N ASP A 980 12.68 -62.94 43.72
CA ASP A 980 13.93 -63.69 43.80
C ASP A 980 14.07 -64.41 45.16
N LYS A 981 15.09 -65.26 45.28
CA LYS A 981 15.42 -65.87 46.59
C LYS A 981 15.84 -64.76 47.57
N PRO A 982 15.35 -64.79 48.82
CA PRO A 982 15.69 -63.77 49.80
C PRO A 982 17.22 -63.69 49.98
N PRO A 983 17.82 -62.49 49.89
CA PRO A 983 19.27 -62.32 49.83
C PRO A 983 19.99 -62.72 51.14
N SER A 984 19.26 -62.80 52.26
CA SER A 984 19.78 -63.23 53.55
C SER A 984 18.70 -63.86 54.45
N ARG A 985 19.12 -64.54 55.53
CA ARG A 985 18.19 -65.08 56.53
C ARG A 985 17.57 -63.93 57.32
N ILE A 986 16.25 -63.74 57.18
CA ILE A 986 15.45 -62.73 57.87
C ILE A 986 15.68 -62.81 59.40
N LYS A 987 16.11 -61.70 60.00
CA LYS A 987 16.31 -61.54 61.45
C LYS A 987 15.41 -60.41 61.95
N THR A 988 14.90 -60.55 63.16
CA THR A 988 14.19 -59.48 63.87
C THR A 988 15.15 -58.73 64.79
N LEU A 989 14.87 -57.45 64.98
CA LEU A 989 15.61 -56.58 65.89
C LEU A 989 15.37 -57.03 67.34
N ARG A 990 16.45 -57.22 68.11
CA ARG A 990 16.36 -57.59 69.53
C ARG A 990 16.24 -56.35 70.40
N LEU A 991 15.01 -55.93 70.67
CA LEU A 991 14.71 -54.82 71.59
C LEU A 991 14.89 -55.21 73.07
N HIS A 992 15.29 -54.25 73.90
CA HIS A 992 15.41 -54.44 75.36
C HIS A 992 14.01 -54.41 76.03
N ASN A 993 13.89 -54.85 77.28
CA ASN A 993 12.56 -55.00 77.91
C ASN A 993 11.93 -53.66 78.34
N GLU A 994 12.71 -52.64 78.71
CA GLU A 994 12.22 -51.34 79.21
C GLU A 994 12.68 -50.20 78.30
N PRO A 995 11.86 -49.64 77.38
CA PRO A 995 10.40 -49.49 77.48
C PRO A 995 9.56 -50.39 76.57
N TYR A 996 10.16 -51.32 75.81
CA TYR A 996 9.45 -52.01 74.72
C TYR A 996 8.50 -53.14 75.14
N LEU A 997 8.68 -53.75 76.31
CA LEU A 997 7.74 -54.75 76.80
C LEU A 997 6.51 -54.07 77.41
N GLN A 998 5.40 -54.17 76.70
CA GLN A 998 4.15 -53.56 77.11
C GLN A 998 3.44 -54.36 78.21
N PRO A 999 2.57 -53.73 79.03
CA PRO A 999 1.82 -54.40 80.10
C PRO A 999 0.96 -55.60 79.67
N ASN A 1000 0.59 -55.69 78.39
CA ASN A 1000 -0.17 -56.80 77.79
C ASN A 1000 0.74 -57.96 77.31
N GLY A 1001 2.05 -57.90 77.57
CA GLY A 1001 3.05 -58.88 77.14
C GLY A 1001 3.50 -58.73 75.69
N TYR A 1002 3.05 -57.70 74.97
CA TYR A 1002 3.49 -57.40 73.62
C TYR A 1002 4.85 -56.69 73.63
N LYS A 1003 5.74 -57.12 72.74
CA LYS A 1003 7.01 -56.44 72.49
C LYS A 1003 7.23 -56.40 70.98
N PRO A 1004 7.40 -55.21 70.38
CA PRO A 1004 7.60 -55.13 68.95
C PRO A 1004 8.91 -55.84 68.54
N ALA A 1005 8.88 -56.48 67.37
CA ALA A 1005 9.99 -57.22 66.81
C ALA A 1005 10.11 -56.96 65.29
N PRO A 1006 10.36 -55.71 64.86
CA PRO A 1006 10.50 -55.39 63.45
C PRO A 1006 11.74 -56.07 62.83
N LEU A 1007 11.78 -56.14 61.51
CA LEU A 1007 12.92 -56.71 60.78
C LEU A 1007 14.19 -55.86 60.93
N ASP A 1008 15.35 -56.53 61.03
CA ASP A 1008 16.66 -55.86 60.95
C ASP A 1008 17.05 -55.63 59.49
N LEU A 1009 16.87 -54.38 59.04
CA LEU A 1009 17.08 -53.95 57.65
C LEU A 1009 18.42 -53.21 57.46
N SER A 1010 19.28 -53.16 58.47
CA SER A 1010 20.53 -52.39 58.45
C SER A 1010 21.54 -52.86 57.40
N ALA A 1011 21.48 -54.14 57.01
CA ALA A 1011 22.38 -54.74 56.02
C ALA A 1011 21.95 -54.52 54.55
N ILE A 1012 20.78 -53.92 54.30
CA ILE A 1012 20.23 -53.71 52.96
C ILE A 1012 20.55 -52.28 52.49
N THR A 1013 21.31 -52.15 51.41
CA THR A 1013 21.62 -50.88 50.75
C THR A 1013 20.71 -50.66 49.55
N LEU A 1014 20.11 -49.48 49.43
CA LEU A 1014 19.25 -49.10 48.31
C LEU A 1014 20.08 -48.54 47.14
N SER A 1015 19.61 -48.77 45.91
CA SER A 1015 20.19 -48.13 44.71
C SER A 1015 19.69 -46.68 44.56
N ALA A 1016 20.39 -45.85 43.77
CA ALA A 1016 19.99 -44.45 43.56
C ALA A 1016 18.55 -44.29 43.01
N LYS A 1017 18.11 -45.20 42.12
CA LYS A 1017 16.73 -45.22 41.61
C LYS A 1017 15.72 -45.69 42.66
N MET A 1018 16.11 -46.59 43.56
CA MET A 1018 15.25 -46.98 44.69
C MET A 1018 15.11 -45.85 45.72
N GLU A 1019 16.14 -45.02 45.91
CA GLU A 1019 16.06 -43.80 46.73
C GLU A 1019 15.11 -42.75 46.10
N GLU A 1020 15.08 -42.64 44.77
CA GLU A 1020 14.09 -41.82 44.05
C GLU A 1020 12.65 -42.35 44.24
N LEU A 1021 12.45 -43.67 44.19
CA LEU A 1021 11.17 -44.29 44.55
C LEU A 1021 10.76 -43.95 45.99
N VAL A 1022 11.71 -43.98 46.94
CA VAL A 1022 11.44 -43.60 48.33
C VAL A 1022 10.94 -42.16 48.42
N ASP A 1023 11.53 -41.23 47.64
CA ASP A 1023 11.07 -39.83 47.60
C ASP A 1023 9.66 -39.71 47.02
N HIS A 1024 9.35 -40.40 45.92
CA HIS A 1024 7.99 -40.40 45.36
C HIS A 1024 6.95 -41.02 46.29
N LEU A 1025 7.30 -42.08 47.02
CA LEU A 1025 6.41 -42.68 48.01
C LEU A 1025 6.18 -41.75 49.22
N ALA A 1026 7.22 -41.05 49.67
CA ALA A 1026 7.12 -40.08 50.75
C ALA A 1026 6.28 -38.86 50.35
N GLU A 1027 6.45 -38.36 49.12
CA GLU A 1027 5.61 -37.31 48.54
C GLU A 1027 4.16 -37.75 48.37
N ASN A 1028 3.93 -38.96 47.85
CA ASN A 1028 2.57 -39.49 47.69
C ASN A 1028 1.87 -39.66 49.06
N THR A 1029 2.60 -40.07 50.09
CA THR A 1029 2.07 -40.17 51.47
C THR A 1029 1.60 -38.81 51.97
N HIS A 1030 2.40 -37.76 51.74
CA HIS A 1030 2.02 -36.39 52.07
C HIS A 1030 0.81 -35.91 51.26
N ASN A 1031 0.77 -36.19 49.95
CA ASN A 1031 -0.35 -35.81 49.09
C ASN A 1031 -1.65 -36.54 49.49
N MET A 1032 -1.59 -37.80 49.90
CA MET A 1032 -2.75 -38.53 50.41
C MET A 1032 -3.30 -37.90 51.69
N TRP A 1033 -2.42 -37.60 52.65
CA TRP A 1033 -2.78 -36.90 53.87
C TRP A 1033 -3.40 -35.52 53.59
N ALA A 1034 -2.77 -34.74 52.72
CA ALA A 1034 -3.24 -33.41 52.35
C ALA A 1034 -4.61 -33.48 51.65
N LYS A 1035 -4.82 -34.43 50.73
CA LYS A 1035 -6.11 -34.64 50.05
C LYS A 1035 -7.22 -34.98 51.04
N GLU A 1036 -6.96 -35.86 52.01
CA GLU A 1036 -7.93 -36.21 53.05
C GLU A 1036 -8.28 -34.99 53.92
N ARG A 1037 -7.28 -34.20 54.31
CA ARG A 1037 -7.47 -32.97 55.07
C ARG A 1037 -8.30 -31.93 54.30
N VAL A 1038 -8.01 -31.72 53.02
CA VAL A 1038 -8.81 -30.83 52.16
C VAL A 1038 -10.26 -31.32 52.06
N GLN A 1039 -10.51 -32.62 51.92
CA GLN A 1039 -11.87 -33.19 51.93
C GLN A 1039 -12.61 -32.95 53.25
N GLN A 1040 -11.90 -32.91 54.38
CA GLN A 1040 -12.45 -32.58 55.70
C GLN A 1040 -12.67 -31.06 55.91
N GLY A 1041 -12.33 -30.23 54.90
CA GLY A 1041 -12.46 -28.78 54.90
C GLY A 1041 -11.29 -28.04 55.54
N TRP A 1042 -10.10 -28.65 55.61
CA TRP A 1042 -8.90 -27.96 56.10
C TRP A 1042 -8.26 -27.11 55.02
N THR A 1043 -7.75 -25.96 55.42
CA THR A 1043 -7.06 -25.00 54.55
C THR A 1043 -5.66 -24.67 55.08
N TYR A 1044 -4.82 -24.10 54.23
CA TYR A 1044 -3.52 -23.60 54.64
C TYR A 1044 -3.66 -22.37 55.56
N GLY A 1045 -2.75 -22.26 56.54
CA GLY A 1045 -2.58 -21.07 57.38
C GLY A 1045 -1.21 -21.10 58.07
N LEU A 1046 -0.74 -19.97 58.58
CA LEU A 1046 0.62 -19.88 59.14
C LEU A 1046 0.78 -20.64 60.46
N ASN A 1047 -0.32 -20.87 61.17
CA ASN A 1047 -0.37 -21.56 62.46
C ASN A 1047 -1.41 -22.68 62.43
N GLU A 1048 -1.19 -23.69 63.27
CA GLU A 1048 -2.17 -24.77 63.47
C GLU A 1048 -3.38 -24.21 64.24
N ASP A 1049 -4.55 -24.22 63.59
CA ASP A 1049 -5.81 -23.72 64.15
C ASP A 1049 -6.92 -24.75 63.95
N ASN A 1050 -7.28 -25.44 65.03
CA ASN A 1050 -8.32 -26.47 65.00
C ASN A 1050 -9.74 -25.90 64.86
N GLU A 1051 -9.98 -24.67 65.32
CA GLU A 1051 -11.31 -24.05 65.28
C GLU A 1051 -11.66 -23.63 63.86
N ASN A 1052 -10.71 -23.02 63.16
CA ASN A 1052 -10.87 -22.59 61.77
C ASN A 1052 -10.38 -23.62 60.74
N LYS A 1053 -9.96 -24.80 61.19
CA LYS A 1053 -9.40 -25.90 60.39
C LYS A 1053 -8.25 -25.44 59.47
N ARG A 1054 -7.21 -24.85 60.05
CA ARG A 1054 -6.01 -24.40 59.34
C ARG A 1054 -4.77 -25.15 59.78
N SER A 1055 -3.88 -25.47 58.85
CA SER A 1055 -2.60 -26.11 59.14
C SER A 1055 -1.46 -25.56 58.28
N PRO A 1056 -0.26 -25.30 58.85
CA PRO A 1056 0.91 -24.82 58.10
C PRO A 1056 1.56 -25.91 57.25
N HIS A 1057 1.21 -27.16 57.48
CA HIS A 1057 1.79 -28.30 56.76
C HIS A 1057 1.05 -28.61 55.44
N LEU A 1058 -0.05 -27.92 55.14
CA LEU A 1058 -0.79 -28.04 53.87
C LEU A 1058 -0.11 -27.27 52.74
N VAL A 1059 1.12 -27.65 52.43
CA VAL A 1059 1.96 -27.09 51.36
C VAL A 1059 2.53 -28.21 50.49
N PRO A 1060 3.05 -27.92 49.27
CA PRO A 1060 3.71 -28.93 48.46
C PRO A 1060 4.83 -29.64 49.24
N TYR A 1061 5.05 -30.93 48.98
CA TYR A 1061 6.01 -31.75 49.75
C TYR A 1061 7.41 -31.10 49.80
N SER A 1062 7.85 -30.44 48.73
CA SER A 1062 9.12 -29.70 48.66
C SER A 1062 9.24 -28.55 49.68
N LYS A 1063 8.13 -27.96 50.12
CA LYS A 1063 8.05 -26.83 51.07
C LYS A 1063 7.65 -27.23 52.49
N VAL A 1064 7.40 -28.52 52.74
CA VAL A 1064 7.09 -29.04 54.08
C VAL A 1064 8.36 -29.00 54.97
N ASP A 1065 8.16 -28.88 56.28
CA ASP A 1065 9.23 -28.96 57.27
C ASP A 1065 10.08 -30.24 57.13
N ASP A 1066 11.40 -30.07 57.25
CA ASP A 1066 12.37 -31.16 57.07
C ASP A 1066 12.17 -32.32 58.06
N ALA A 1067 11.62 -32.05 59.25
CA ALA A 1067 11.30 -33.10 60.21
C ALA A 1067 10.21 -34.06 59.72
N ILE A 1068 9.17 -33.53 59.05
CA ILE A 1068 8.07 -34.33 58.48
C ILE A 1068 8.55 -35.04 57.22
N LYS A 1069 9.32 -34.34 56.36
CA LYS A 1069 9.93 -34.96 55.18
C LYS A 1069 10.77 -36.17 55.58
N LYS A 1070 11.64 -36.00 56.57
CA LYS A 1070 12.49 -37.07 57.09
C LYS A 1070 11.66 -38.24 57.62
N ALA A 1071 10.63 -37.98 58.43
CA ALA A 1071 9.76 -39.05 58.95
C ALA A 1071 9.05 -39.84 57.84
N ASN A 1072 8.53 -39.16 56.81
CA ASN A 1072 7.90 -39.81 55.66
C ASN A 1072 8.93 -40.59 54.82
N ARG A 1073 10.12 -40.03 54.61
CA ARG A 1073 11.22 -40.67 53.88
C ARG A 1073 11.73 -41.92 54.60
N ASP A 1074 11.90 -41.85 55.92
CA ASP A 1074 12.32 -42.96 56.75
C ASP A 1074 11.29 -44.11 56.66
N THR A 1075 9.99 -43.79 56.77
CA THR A 1075 8.89 -44.77 56.62
C THR A 1075 8.85 -45.41 55.23
N ALA A 1076 9.02 -44.62 54.17
CA ALA A 1076 9.05 -45.11 52.80
C ALA A 1076 10.29 -45.98 52.52
N SER A 1077 11.46 -45.58 53.02
CA SER A 1077 12.72 -46.34 52.94
C SER A 1077 12.62 -47.69 53.63
N GLU A 1078 12.06 -47.73 54.85
CA GLU A 1078 11.83 -48.98 55.58
C GLU A 1078 10.88 -49.91 54.82
N THR A 1079 9.85 -49.37 54.19
CA THR A 1079 8.90 -50.16 53.38
C THR A 1079 9.58 -50.79 52.16
N VAL A 1080 10.39 -50.03 51.42
CA VAL A 1080 11.16 -50.53 50.26
C VAL A 1080 12.19 -51.58 50.69
N ARG A 1081 12.93 -51.35 51.78
CA ARG A 1081 13.90 -52.32 52.32
C ARG A 1081 13.23 -53.60 52.81
N THR A 1082 12.03 -53.50 53.38
CA THR A 1082 11.23 -54.66 53.81
C THR A 1082 10.89 -55.56 52.63
N LEU A 1083 10.48 -55.00 51.50
CA LEU A 1083 10.19 -55.77 50.28
C LEU A 1083 11.43 -56.55 49.81
N ILE A 1084 12.58 -55.87 49.74
CA ILE A 1084 13.86 -56.49 49.36
C ILE A 1084 14.28 -57.60 50.35
N ALA A 1085 14.06 -57.40 51.65
CA ALA A 1085 14.37 -58.39 52.69
C ALA A 1085 13.59 -59.70 52.50
N TYR A 1086 12.35 -59.62 52.03
CA TYR A 1086 11.51 -60.78 51.71
C TYR A 1086 11.77 -61.39 50.32
N GLY A 1087 12.71 -60.83 49.54
CA GLY A 1087 13.08 -61.33 48.21
C GLY A 1087 12.31 -60.68 47.05
N TYR A 1088 11.59 -59.57 47.29
CA TYR A 1088 10.92 -58.80 46.24
C TYR A 1088 11.88 -57.72 45.73
N ASN A 1089 12.45 -57.92 44.55
CA ASN A 1089 13.32 -56.94 43.90
C ASN A 1089 12.48 -55.92 43.12
N LEU A 1090 12.92 -54.66 43.13
CA LEU A 1090 12.22 -53.54 42.51
C LEU A 1090 13.06 -53.02 41.35
N ASP A 1091 12.69 -53.42 40.14
CA ASP A 1091 13.39 -53.02 38.93
C ASP A 1091 12.82 -51.68 38.42
N PRO A 1092 13.67 -50.66 38.22
CA PRO A 1092 13.22 -49.33 37.79
C PRO A 1092 12.69 -49.35 36.35
N PRO A 1093 11.83 -48.40 35.97
CA PRO A 1093 11.34 -48.30 34.60
C PRO A 1093 12.50 -48.13 33.59
N THR A 1094 12.49 -48.93 32.52
CA THR A 1094 13.38 -48.78 31.36
C THR A 1094 12.95 -47.55 30.55
N GLY A 1095 13.92 -46.72 30.17
CA GLY A 1095 13.78 -45.28 29.85
C GLY A 1095 12.86 -44.84 28.71
N GLU A 1096 12.02 -45.68 28.12
CA GLU A 1096 11.00 -45.26 27.13
C GLU A 1096 9.59 -45.13 27.75
N ALA A 1097 9.30 -45.79 28.87
CA ALA A 1097 8.00 -45.70 29.55
C ALA A 1097 7.95 -44.59 30.63
N ALA A 1098 9.11 -44.10 31.07
CA ALA A 1098 9.23 -43.16 32.19
C ALA A 1098 8.73 -41.73 31.88
N GLU A 1099 8.76 -41.30 30.61
CA GLU A 1099 8.30 -39.96 30.22
C GLU A 1099 6.77 -39.85 30.13
N SER A 1100 6.05 -40.96 29.90
CA SER A 1100 4.59 -40.92 29.69
C SER A 1100 3.73 -41.21 30.93
N THR A 1101 4.33 -41.61 32.06
CA THR A 1101 3.58 -42.09 33.25
C THR A 1101 3.86 -41.35 34.56
N LEU A 1102 4.72 -40.32 34.59
CA LEU A 1102 4.87 -39.46 35.77
C LEU A 1102 3.74 -38.42 35.84
N PRO A 1103 2.79 -38.49 36.79
CA PRO A 1103 1.76 -37.48 36.95
C PRO A 1103 2.35 -36.32 37.75
N GLY A 1104 2.65 -35.19 37.10
CA GLY A 1104 3.06 -33.97 37.82
C GLY A 1104 4.01 -33.02 37.11
N LYS A 1105 4.60 -33.40 35.97
CA LYS A 1105 5.17 -32.40 35.06
C LYS A 1105 4.07 -31.98 34.09
N PRO A 1106 3.54 -30.75 34.17
CA PRO A 1106 2.80 -30.20 33.05
C PRO A 1106 3.80 -30.04 31.90
N GLU A 1107 3.89 -31.04 31.02
CA GLU A 1107 4.33 -30.86 29.65
C GLU A 1107 3.25 -30.08 28.89
N THR A 1108 3.05 -28.86 29.31
CA THR A 1108 2.55 -27.80 28.48
C THR A 1108 3.63 -26.74 28.51
N LEU A 1109 4.57 -26.88 27.58
CA LEU A 1109 5.25 -25.75 26.96
C LEU A 1109 4.16 -24.80 26.46
N THR A 1110 3.60 -24.03 27.39
CA THR A 1110 2.81 -22.84 27.13
C THR A 1110 3.79 -21.95 26.42
N LYS A 1111 3.66 -21.89 25.09
CA LYS A 1111 4.43 -21.06 24.17
C LYS A 1111 4.84 -19.78 24.89
N GLU A 1112 6.07 -19.75 25.40
CA GLU A 1112 6.52 -18.69 26.29
C GLU A 1112 6.39 -17.38 25.50
N SER A 1113 5.67 -16.41 26.04
CA SER A 1113 5.54 -15.13 25.36
C SER A 1113 6.93 -14.51 25.24
N SER A 1114 7.51 -14.47 24.05
CA SER A 1114 8.79 -13.79 23.80
C SER A 1114 8.54 -12.29 23.63
N ARG A 1115 9.41 -11.44 24.17
CA ARG A 1115 9.38 -9.98 23.94
C ARG A 1115 10.49 -9.60 22.97
N THR A 1116 10.12 -8.95 21.87
CA THR A 1116 11.06 -8.44 20.87
C THR A 1116 11.35 -6.97 21.11
N PHE A 1117 12.63 -6.62 21.19
CA PHE A 1117 13.10 -5.24 21.24
C PHE A 1117 13.73 -4.85 19.89
N ARG A 1118 13.41 -3.66 19.39
CA ARG A 1118 13.99 -3.12 18.15
C ARG A 1118 14.22 -1.61 18.29
N ALA A 1119 15.21 -1.11 17.56
CA ALA A 1119 15.43 0.32 17.43
C ALA A 1119 14.33 0.99 16.57
N GLU A 1120 14.23 2.31 16.66
CA GLU A 1120 13.31 3.09 15.82
C GLU A 1120 13.73 3.02 14.34
N LYS A 1121 12.74 3.06 13.44
CA LYS A 1121 12.96 2.94 11.98
C LYS A 1121 13.90 4.02 11.41
N THR A 1122 13.97 5.17 12.07
CA THR A 1122 14.81 6.31 11.70
C THR A 1122 16.31 6.03 11.84
N TYR A 1123 16.70 5.08 12.69
CA TYR A 1123 18.09 4.64 12.86
C TYR A 1123 18.46 3.43 11.99
N ALA A 1124 17.62 3.08 11.01
CA ALA A 1124 17.93 1.99 10.09
C ALA A 1124 19.15 2.35 9.23
N VAL A 1125 20.07 1.41 9.10
CA VAL A 1125 21.30 1.56 8.33
C VAL A 1125 21.17 0.88 6.97
N SER A 1126 21.63 1.54 5.90
CA SER A 1126 21.60 1.01 4.53
C SER A 1126 22.99 0.70 3.97
N GLU A 1127 24.01 1.42 4.44
CA GLU A 1127 25.39 1.36 3.95
C GLU A 1127 26.38 1.31 5.13
N ASP A 1128 27.65 1.04 4.84
CA ASP A 1128 28.76 0.94 5.82
C ASP A 1128 28.71 -0.26 6.80
N LYS A 1129 29.72 -0.31 7.68
CA LYS A 1129 29.92 -1.37 8.67
C LYS A 1129 29.45 -0.91 10.04
N TRP A 1130 28.50 -1.65 10.61
CA TRP A 1130 27.89 -1.34 11.91
C TRP A 1130 28.13 -2.46 12.92
N TYR A 1131 28.18 -2.09 14.18
CA TYR A 1131 28.43 -2.98 15.30
C TYR A 1131 27.65 -2.51 16.52
N PHE A 1132 27.07 -3.45 17.27
CA PHE A 1132 26.48 -3.19 18.57
C PHE A 1132 26.90 -4.30 19.54
N GLU A 1133 26.97 -3.95 20.82
CA GLU A 1133 27.30 -4.86 21.91
C GLU A 1133 26.04 -5.24 22.69
N PHE A 1134 25.97 -6.51 23.09
CA PHE A 1134 24.88 -7.04 23.90
C PHE A 1134 25.47 -7.84 25.07
N GLU A 1135 25.17 -7.43 26.29
CA GLU A 1135 25.62 -8.09 27.52
C GLU A 1135 24.50 -8.97 28.10
N VAL A 1136 24.83 -10.24 28.37
CA VAL A 1136 23.89 -11.23 28.90
C VAL A 1136 24.01 -11.31 30.41
N LEU A 1137 22.97 -10.92 31.15
CA LEU A 1137 22.95 -11.00 32.62
C LEU A 1137 22.37 -12.32 33.15
N THR A 1138 21.55 -13.02 32.36
CA THR A 1138 20.88 -14.27 32.76
C THR A 1138 21.08 -15.37 31.72
N ALA A 1139 21.30 -16.60 32.17
CA ALA A 1139 21.36 -17.77 31.28
C ALA A 1139 19.92 -18.27 31.01
N GLY A 1140 19.33 -17.83 29.90
CA GLY A 1140 17.97 -18.20 29.49
C GLY A 1140 17.76 -18.06 27.97
N PRO A 1141 16.59 -18.46 27.45
CA PRO A 1141 16.30 -18.41 26.01
C PRO A 1141 16.26 -16.96 25.52
N MET A 1142 17.25 -16.57 24.71
CA MET A 1142 17.32 -15.25 24.09
C MET A 1142 17.98 -15.32 22.71
N LYS A 1143 17.48 -14.49 21.79
CA LYS A 1143 17.97 -14.37 20.42
C LYS A 1143 18.38 -12.94 20.13
N VAL A 1144 19.53 -12.74 19.52
CA VAL A 1144 20.10 -11.41 19.22
C VAL A 1144 20.57 -11.36 17.78
N GLY A 1145 20.30 -10.25 17.09
CA GLY A 1145 20.81 -10.04 15.74
C GLY A 1145 20.18 -8.83 15.05
N TRP A 1146 20.10 -8.90 13.72
CA TRP A 1146 19.66 -7.81 12.84
C TRP A 1146 18.32 -8.14 12.18
N ALA A 1147 17.52 -7.12 11.90
CA ALA A 1147 16.24 -7.29 11.21
C ALA A 1147 15.98 -6.14 10.22
N ARG A 1148 15.26 -6.43 9.14
CA ARG A 1148 14.77 -5.42 8.20
C ARG A 1148 13.67 -4.59 8.84
N VAL A 1149 13.54 -3.34 8.38
CA VAL A 1149 12.49 -2.40 8.82
C VAL A 1149 11.07 -2.94 8.60
N SER A 1150 10.91 -3.85 7.64
CA SER A 1150 9.67 -4.54 7.28
C SER A 1150 9.28 -5.68 8.23
N MET A 1151 10.10 -6.06 9.21
CA MET A 1151 9.80 -7.17 10.11
C MET A 1151 8.47 -6.96 10.85
N THR A 1152 7.58 -7.95 10.72
CA THR A 1152 6.25 -7.95 11.32
C THR A 1152 6.33 -8.13 12.85
N PRO A 1153 5.59 -7.34 13.64
CA PRO A 1153 5.50 -7.55 15.08
C PRO A 1153 4.95 -8.95 15.44
N GLY A 1154 5.45 -9.55 16.52
CA GLY A 1154 4.96 -10.84 17.03
C GLY A 1154 5.60 -12.08 16.40
N VAL A 1155 6.46 -11.90 15.40
CA VAL A 1155 7.31 -12.95 14.83
C VAL A 1155 8.63 -13.01 15.62
N GLU A 1156 9.12 -14.22 15.91
CA GLU A 1156 10.41 -14.39 16.57
C GLU A 1156 11.56 -13.96 15.65
N VAL A 1157 12.55 -13.27 16.21
CA VAL A 1157 13.72 -12.85 15.43
C VAL A 1157 14.51 -14.08 14.96
N GLY A 1158 14.83 -14.14 13.67
CA GLY A 1158 15.51 -15.26 13.02
C GLY A 1158 14.57 -16.37 12.52
N SER A 1159 13.25 -16.19 12.60
CA SER A 1159 12.27 -17.17 12.09
C SER A 1159 11.77 -16.90 10.67
N ASP A 1160 12.10 -15.73 10.09
CA ASP A 1160 11.69 -15.32 8.76
C ASP A 1160 12.86 -14.76 7.93
N GLU A 1161 12.63 -14.52 6.64
CA GLU A 1161 13.64 -13.96 5.73
C GLU A 1161 14.00 -12.50 6.03
N ASN A 1162 13.22 -11.83 6.88
CA ASN A 1162 13.42 -10.42 7.23
C ASN A 1162 14.28 -10.25 8.49
N SER A 1163 14.73 -11.33 9.12
CA SER A 1163 15.51 -11.25 10.35
C SER A 1163 16.59 -12.32 10.44
N TRP A 1164 17.73 -11.95 11.01
CA TRP A 1164 18.89 -12.81 11.25
C TRP A 1164 19.23 -12.73 12.72
N ALA A 1165 19.14 -13.85 13.42
CA ALA A 1165 19.45 -13.90 14.84
C ALA A 1165 20.33 -15.10 15.18
N PHE A 1166 21.07 -14.94 16.28
CA PHE A 1166 21.84 -15.99 16.93
C PHE A 1166 21.16 -16.39 18.24
N ASP A 1167 20.97 -17.68 18.46
CA ASP A 1167 20.48 -18.27 19.71
C ASP A 1167 21.67 -18.81 20.51
N GLY A 1168 21.95 -18.19 21.65
CA GLY A 1168 23.06 -18.60 22.54
C GLY A 1168 22.70 -19.70 23.54
N TYR A 1169 21.42 -20.10 23.62
CA TYR A 1169 20.91 -21.04 24.63
C TYR A 1169 20.84 -22.48 24.08
N ASN A 1170 20.37 -22.66 22.85
CA ASN A 1170 20.16 -23.98 22.23
C ASN A 1170 21.34 -24.45 21.35
N LEU A 1171 22.58 -24.33 21.83
CA LEU A 1171 23.79 -24.71 21.09
C LEU A 1171 23.95 -26.22 20.77
N HIS A 1172 22.91 -27.04 20.97
CA HIS A 1172 22.93 -28.49 20.77
C HIS A 1172 22.22 -29.00 19.50
N ALA A 1173 21.77 -28.13 18.59
CA ALA A 1173 21.19 -28.56 17.32
C ALA A 1173 21.68 -27.71 16.15
N VAL A 1174 22.93 -27.95 15.71
CA VAL A 1174 23.39 -27.65 14.36
C VAL A 1174 24.02 -28.90 13.78
#